data_AF-A0A429V7U5-F1
#
_entry.id   AF-A0A429V7U5-F1
#
_cell.length_a   1.000
_cell.length_b   1.000
_cell.length_c   1.000
_cell.angle_alpha   90.00
_cell.angle_beta   90.00
_cell.angle_gamma   90.00
#
_symmetry.space_group_name_H-M   'P 1'
#
loop_
_entity.id
_entity.type
_entity.pdbx_description
1 polymer ?
#
loop_
_entity_poly.entity_id
_entity_poly.type
_entity_poly.pdbx_seq_one_letter_code
_entity_poly.pdbx_strand_id
1 'polypeptide(L)'
;MGARDPSWPAGGGMAERIARFDWASGPLGAVPGWAPELRAVVDLMLASLPIASVVVGAERVLLYNDAAAALYGAFHPDALGQPIGATFGPEYARVAPAYDRVFAGESVHLPAQSLDTARRGVEEVFDAYLTPIRDGSGRVIAAHMLGFEVGTKLRAEQALRESEDRTAFLLALSDALRPLRSAAEIEETAARLLGQKLRVARVNYGRIERSEVVIERGYHANGSPVGRRIPLRLFGRRLSEQLSAGRVDVVDDTLAEPALDPEQRDAYRAFEARAHVGVPLVKGGRLVATLCAIDDRPRDWTPAEVLLIEQVAERTWGAIGQIRAEAALRESMGRYERLFEHASDAIWVAEQSGRFLEVNPAALRLLGYSPEEHRQRFACDLVRPEQRPRLFSLLGELADGQQVTETFDVLRSDGSWIPLEISSSFTSEGLWQAIGRDVTERTRAEQALRASEERFRQFGEASSNVLWIRDAASLEMEYVSPAFEQVYRRPCHEVMGDVRRWAALVVPEDRAPALERLEQVRRGQPVVYDFRVRRADGAFRWISHADFPLFDAKGRVERIGGIATDVTDARQLAQHQSILLAELQHRVRNILAMVASLTARTAESARSVDHYAELIAGRLMALSRTQTLLTRSPGSGVAVRALVEEEVAAQAHSPDQYRLDGPDLTVPPKSGEVLALAVHELATNALKHGALAVPEGRLRVAWTVEEDAAGPRFRLRWNETRPALADWTPPARRGFGTELIERRVLYELGGEGRLTIGEHGAEAVISFPLTARPSLLETGAPNPPAVSGGSLDTSGEPDLAGTPVLVVADDRLLASDLAHALADAGAAVLGPFGAAEEASAAIAARVPGAAVLAPRAGASPCPALAARLRSAGIVPLLVGAEEPRAVVRAVALTLAAQAPNENGEAEASPSNVAV
;
A
#
# COMPACT_ATOMS: atom_id res chain seq x y z
N MET A 1 -12.72 -13.53 -58.33
CA MET A 1 -11.29 -13.21 -58.52
C MET A 1 -10.91 -12.32 -57.35
N GLY A 2 -10.36 -12.91 -56.28
CA GLY A 2 -10.24 -12.26 -54.97
C GLY A 2 -9.07 -11.27 -54.91
N ALA A 3 -9.36 -10.05 -54.47
CA ALA A 3 -8.33 -9.07 -54.16
C ALA A 3 -7.47 -9.57 -52.99
N ARG A 4 -6.15 -9.55 -53.16
CA ARG A 4 -5.18 -9.82 -52.09
C ARG A 4 -5.30 -8.71 -51.04
N ASP A 5 -5.56 -9.08 -49.78
CA ASP A 5 -5.50 -8.17 -48.64
C ASP A 5 -4.03 -8.01 -48.21
N PRO A 6 -3.35 -6.86 -48.42
CA PRO A 6 -1.89 -6.80 -48.36
C PRO A 6 -1.25 -6.60 -46.98
N SER A 7 -1.99 -6.60 -45.85
CA SER A 7 -1.36 -6.26 -44.56
C SER A 7 -2.04 -6.86 -43.31
N TRP A 8 -2.41 -8.13 -43.33
CA TRP A 8 -2.84 -8.85 -42.13
C TRP A 8 -1.89 -10.03 -41.80
N PRO A 9 -1.48 -10.20 -40.53
CA PRO A 9 -1.71 -9.31 -39.38
C PRO A 9 -0.83 -8.05 -39.39
N ALA A 10 -1.29 -6.96 -38.76
CA ALA A 10 -0.56 -5.70 -38.62
C ALA A 10 0.02 -5.54 -37.20
N GLY A 11 1.25 -5.03 -37.05
CA GLY A 11 1.85 -4.81 -35.73
C GLY A 11 3.37 -5.06 -35.66
N GLY A 12 3.87 -5.37 -34.46
CA GLY A 12 5.29 -5.56 -34.12
C GLY A 12 5.98 -6.79 -34.75
N GLY A 13 7.08 -7.25 -34.15
CA GLY A 13 8.00 -8.23 -34.75
C GLY A 13 7.35 -9.58 -35.05
N MET A 14 6.47 -10.06 -34.17
CA MET A 14 5.71 -11.30 -34.36
C MET A 14 4.61 -11.18 -35.42
N ALA A 15 4.03 -9.98 -35.64
CA ALA A 15 3.03 -9.79 -36.69
C ALA A 15 3.66 -9.99 -38.09
N GLU A 16 4.84 -9.41 -38.33
CA GLU A 16 5.60 -9.65 -39.57
C GLU A 16 5.96 -11.12 -39.77
N ARG A 17 6.35 -11.81 -38.70
CA ARG A 17 6.73 -13.23 -38.75
C ARG A 17 5.54 -14.11 -39.07
N ILE A 18 4.39 -13.88 -38.42
CA ILE A 18 3.14 -14.59 -38.71
C ILE A 18 2.72 -14.35 -40.17
N ALA A 19 2.85 -13.12 -40.69
CA ALA A 19 2.52 -12.82 -42.08
C ALA A 19 3.42 -13.54 -43.10
N ARG A 20 4.71 -13.73 -42.78
CA ARG A 20 5.70 -14.38 -43.67
C ARG A 20 5.82 -15.90 -43.50
N PHE A 21 5.21 -16.47 -42.46
CA PHE A 21 5.29 -17.90 -42.18
C PHE A 21 4.51 -18.72 -43.22
N ASP A 22 5.07 -19.85 -43.67
CA ASP A 22 4.40 -20.74 -44.62
C ASP A 22 3.32 -21.58 -43.94
N TRP A 23 2.14 -20.99 -43.77
CA TRP A 23 0.99 -21.69 -43.20
C TRP A 23 0.35 -22.70 -44.14
N ALA A 24 0.60 -22.62 -45.45
CA ALA A 24 -0.04 -23.48 -46.45
C ALA A 24 0.44 -24.93 -46.36
N SER A 25 1.69 -25.14 -45.92
CA SER A 25 2.27 -26.45 -45.65
C SER A 25 2.02 -26.96 -44.21
N GLY A 26 1.43 -26.13 -43.36
CA GLY A 26 1.15 -26.45 -41.95
C GLY A 26 -0.30 -26.86 -41.67
N PRO A 27 -0.59 -27.36 -40.46
CA PRO A 27 -1.89 -27.89 -40.06
C PRO A 27 -3.03 -26.85 -39.96
N LEU A 28 -2.70 -25.56 -39.91
CA LEU A 28 -3.71 -24.48 -39.95
C LEU A 28 -4.14 -24.11 -41.37
N GLY A 29 -3.39 -24.56 -42.39
CA GLY A 29 -3.62 -24.19 -43.78
C GLY A 29 -3.36 -22.71 -44.06
N ALA A 30 -3.50 -22.32 -45.33
CA ALA A 30 -3.24 -20.94 -45.75
C ALA A 30 -4.14 -19.93 -45.01
N VAL A 31 -3.56 -18.79 -44.62
CA VAL A 31 -4.21 -17.71 -43.87
C VAL A 31 -5.60 -17.30 -44.39
N PRO A 32 -5.87 -17.20 -45.71
CA PRO A 32 -7.21 -16.88 -46.20
C PRO A 32 -8.29 -17.90 -45.81
N GLY A 33 -7.91 -19.12 -45.45
CA GLY A 33 -8.80 -20.18 -44.98
C GLY A 33 -9.04 -20.18 -43.47
N TRP A 34 -8.41 -19.28 -42.70
CA TRP A 34 -8.58 -19.21 -41.25
C TRP A 34 -9.95 -18.64 -40.86
N ALA A 35 -10.55 -19.25 -39.83
CA ALA A 35 -11.80 -18.79 -39.26
C ALA A 35 -11.72 -17.31 -38.81
N PRO A 36 -12.77 -16.49 -39.01
CA PRO A 36 -12.79 -15.10 -38.56
C PRO A 36 -12.47 -14.94 -37.06
N GLU A 37 -12.96 -15.84 -36.23
CA GLU A 37 -12.74 -15.83 -34.77
C GLU A 37 -11.28 -16.11 -34.42
N LEU A 38 -10.60 -16.95 -35.20
CA LEU A 38 -9.17 -17.21 -35.06
C LEU A 38 -8.35 -15.97 -35.42
N ARG A 39 -8.70 -15.29 -36.53
CA ARG A 39 -8.01 -14.05 -36.94
C ARG A 39 -8.18 -12.95 -35.89
N ALA A 40 -9.39 -12.78 -35.35
CA ALA A 40 -9.66 -11.80 -34.31
C ALA A 40 -8.87 -12.04 -33.01
N VAL A 41 -8.75 -13.30 -32.56
CA VAL A 41 -7.97 -13.59 -31.34
C VAL A 41 -6.46 -13.45 -31.57
N VAL A 42 -5.97 -13.71 -32.79
CA VAL A 42 -4.57 -13.45 -33.15
C VAL A 42 -4.27 -11.95 -33.12
N ASP A 43 -5.18 -11.09 -33.59
CA ASP A 43 -5.04 -9.64 -33.48
C ASP A 43 -5.04 -9.18 -32.01
N LEU A 44 -5.94 -9.73 -31.18
CA LEU A 44 -5.96 -9.46 -29.74
C LEU A 44 -4.65 -9.86 -29.05
N MET A 45 -4.13 -11.04 -29.38
CA MET A 45 -2.86 -11.54 -28.87
C MET A 45 -1.71 -10.59 -29.24
N LEU A 46 -1.63 -10.17 -30.51
CA LEU A 46 -0.59 -9.26 -30.99
C LEU A 46 -0.69 -7.86 -30.37
N ALA A 47 -1.90 -7.38 -30.06
CA ALA A 47 -2.12 -6.10 -29.38
C ALA A 47 -1.93 -6.14 -27.86
N SER A 48 -1.81 -7.33 -27.27
CA SER A 48 -1.70 -7.51 -25.82
C SER A 48 -0.30 -7.10 -25.32
N LEU A 49 -0.26 -6.24 -24.29
CA LEU A 49 0.96 -5.87 -23.57
C LEU A 49 1.58 -7.02 -22.73
N PRO A 50 0.81 -7.83 -21.98
CA PRO A 50 1.37 -8.98 -21.25
C PRO A 50 1.76 -10.12 -22.20
N ILE A 51 2.38 -11.18 -21.65
CA ILE A 51 2.70 -12.40 -22.39
C ILE A 51 1.38 -12.98 -22.92
N ALA A 52 1.26 -13.16 -24.23
CA ALA A 52 0.05 -13.68 -24.85
C ALA A 52 0.37 -14.77 -25.88
N SER A 53 -0.44 -15.83 -25.89
CA SER A 53 -0.37 -16.87 -26.91
C SER A 53 -1.75 -17.40 -27.29
N VAL A 54 -1.85 -17.92 -28.50
CA VAL A 54 -3.03 -18.62 -29.01
C VAL A 54 -2.60 -20.01 -29.43
N VAL A 55 -3.24 -21.03 -28.85
CA VAL A 55 -3.03 -22.44 -29.18
C VAL A 55 -4.22 -22.93 -29.99
N VAL A 56 -4.00 -23.43 -31.20
CA VAL A 56 -5.06 -23.66 -32.19
C VAL A 56 -5.21 -25.13 -32.53
N GLY A 57 -6.47 -25.58 -32.61
CA GLY A 57 -6.85 -26.88 -33.15
C GLY A 57 -6.42 -28.08 -32.30
N ALA A 58 -6.74 -29.28 -32.80
CA ALA A 58 -6.41 -30.55 -32.12
C ALA A 58 -4.90 -30.79 -32.01
N GLU A 59 -4.12 -30.27 -32.97
CA GLU A 59 -2.66 -30.36 -32.99
C GLU A 59 -1.97 -29.33 -32.07
N ARG A 60 -2.74 -28.44 -31.44
CA ARG A 60 -2.27 -27.44 -30.47
C ARG A 60 -1.15 -26.55 -31.01
N VAL A 61 -1.37 -26.02 -32.19
CA VAL A 61 -0.42 -25.16 -32.91
C VAL A 61 -0.25 -23.83 -32.18
N LEU A 62 0.98 -23.43 -31.91
CA LEU A 62 1.29 -22.25 -31.11
C LEU A 62 1.49 -20.99 -31.97
N LEU A 63 0.77 -19.92 -31.63
CA LEU A 63 1.03 -18.54 -32.03
C LEU A 63 1.23 -17.70 -30.78
N TYR A 64 2.07 -16.66 -30.84
CA TYR A 64 2.43 -15.85 -29.68
C TYR A 64 2.84 -14.43 -30.05
N ASN A 65 2.79 -13.50 -29.08
CA ASN A 65 3.13 -12.09 -29.27
C ASN A 65 4.62 -11.77 -28.98
N ASP A 66 5.02 -10.51 -29.17
CA ASP A 66 6.39 -10.06 -28.94
C ASP A 66 6.84 -10.23 -27.47
N ALA A 67 5.94 -10.05 -26.50
CA ALA A 67 6.24 -10.27 -25.08
C ALA A 67 6.56 -11.75 -24.79
N ALA A 68 5.78 -12.68 -25.36
CA ALA A 68 6.07 -14.10 -25.31
C ALA A 68 7.33 -14.49 -26.11
N ALA A 69 7.66 -13.79 -27.19
CA ALA A 69 8.88 -14.03 -27.95
C ALA A 69 10.15 -13.71 -27.15
N ALA A 70 10.13 -12.60 -26.39
CA ALA A 70 11.23 -12.24 -25.48
C ALA A 70 11.44 -13.28 -24.38
N LEU A 71 10.32 -13.85 -23.89
CA LEU A 71 10.28 -14.90 -22.89
C LEU A 71 10.85 -16.24 -23.41
N TYR A 72 10.39 -16.69 -24.57
CA TYR A 72 10.73 -18.02 -25.12
C TYR A 72 12.20 -18.18 -25.53
N GLY A 73 12.97 -17.09 -25.59
CA GLY A 73 14.42 -17.14 -25.76
C GLY A 73 14.85 -17.98 -26.96
N ALA A 74 15.56 -19.09 -26.71
CA ALA A 74 16.09 -19.97 -27.75
C ALA A 74 15.02 -20.73 -28.55
N PHE A 75 13.79 -20.82 -28.06
CA PHE A 75 12.67 -21.40 -28.82
C PHE A 75 12.08 -20.43 -29.84
N HIS A 76 12.29 -19.12 -29.69
CA HIS A 76 11.95 -18.16 -30.73
C HIS A 76 13.09 -18.11 -31.77
N PRO A 77 12.79 -18.11 -33.09
CA PRO A 77 11.47 -18.06 -33.70
C PRO A 77 10.81 -19.41 -34.00
N ASP A 78 11.53 -20.52 -33.84
CA ASP A 78 11.13 -21.85 -34.33
C ASP A 78 9.88 -22.44 -33.65
N ALA A 79 9.49 -21.91 -32.48
CA ALA A 79 8.27 -22.25 -31.77
C ALA A 79 7.00 -21.87 -32.55
N LEU A 80 7.09 -20.88 -33.45
CA LEU A 80 5.93 -20.39 -34.19
C LEU A 80 5.40 -21.48 -35.14
N GLY A 81 4.10 -21.75 -35.06
CA GLY A 81 3.43 -22.70 -35.93
C GLY A 81 3.70 -24.17 -35.59
N GLN A 82 4.41 -24.45 -34.49
CA GLN A 82 4.66 -25.80 -34.00
C GLN A 82 3.65 -26.21 -32.91
N PRO A 83 3.38 -27.52 -32.72
CA PRO A 83 2.62 -28.00 -31.58
C PRO A 83 3.27 -27.57 -30.26
N ILE A 84 2.54 -26.89 -29.38
CA ILE A 84 3.05 -26.37 -28.10
C ILE A 84 3.73 -27.46 -27.24
N GLY A 85 3.23 -28.70 -27.31
CA GLY A 85 3.82 -29.85 -26.62
C GLY A 85 5.15 -30.32 -27.21
N ALA A 86 5.34 -30.21 -28.52
CA ALA A 86 6.62 -30.50 -29.16
C ALA A 86 7.65 -29.40 -28.88
N THR A 87 7.21 -28.15 -28.79
CA THR A 87 8.07 -26.98 -28.50
C THR A 87 8.61 -27.03 -27.06
N PHE A 88 7.73 -27.13 -26.06
CA PHE A 88 8.14 -27.00 -24.65
C PHE A 88 8.32 -28.34 -23.91
N GLY A 89 7.94 -29.47 -24.51
CA GLY A 89 8.24 -30.82 -24.03
C GLY A 89 7.85 -31.05 -22.55
N PRO A 90 8.82 -31.24 -21.63
CA PRO A 90 8.55 -31.46 -20.20
C PRO A 90 7.76 -30.33 -19.52
N GLU A 91 7.99 -29.08 -19.89
CA GLU A 91 7.30 -27.93 -19.29
C GLU A 91 5.82 -27.90 -19.72
N TYR A 92 5.54 -28.30 -20.97
CA TYR A 92 4.17 -28.44 -21.44
C TYR A 92 3.39 -29.50 -20.66
N ALA A 93 4.02 -30.61 -20.29
CA ALA A 93 3.35 -31.68 -19.55
C ALA A 93 2.74 -31.19 -18.21
N ARG A 94 3.33 -30.16 -17.59
CA ARG A 94 2.80 -29.52 -16.36
C ARG A 94 1.50 -28.77 -16.60
N VAL A 95 1.35 -28.12 -17.76
CA VAL A 95 0.19 -27.29 -18.11
C VAL A 95 -0.79 -27.94 -19.09
N ALA A 96 -0.45 -29.10 -19.65
CA ALA A 96 -1.29 -29.84 -20.59
C ALA A 96 -2.72 -30.10 -20.07
N PRO A 97 -2.94 -30.49 -18.80
CA PRO A 97 -4.29 -30.67 -18.26
C PRO A 97 -5.13 -29.40 -18.27
N ALA A 98 -4.49 -28.22 -18.16
CA ALA A 98 -5.19 -26.94 -18.23
C ALA A 98 -5.67 -26.66 -19.66
N TYR A 99 -4.82 -26.91 -20.65
CA TYR A 99 -5.21 -26.82 -22.05
C TYR A 99 -6.33 -27.82 -22.40
N ASP A 100 -6.30 -29.04 -21.86
CA ASP A 100 -7.37 -30.04 -22.06
C ASP A 100 -8.73 -29.52 -21.59
N ARG A 101 -8.77 -28.93 -20.39
CA ARG A 101 -9.97 -28.31 -19.82
C ARG A 101 -10.47 -27.13 -20.66
N VAL A 102 -9.55 -26.33 -21.20
CA VAL A 102 -9.89 -25.21 -22.06
C VAL A 102 -10.48 -25.69 -23.39
N PHE A 103 -9.90 -26.71 -24.01
CA PHE A 103 -10.48 -27.32 -25.21
C PHE A 103 -11.80 -28.07 -24.94
N ALA A 104 -12.07 -28.49 -23.69
CA ALA A 104 -13.38 -28.95 -23.24
C ALA A 104 -14.38 -27.79 -23.00
N GLY A 105 -13.93 -26.54 -23.04
CA GLY A 105 -14.77 -25.34 -22.99
C GLY A 105 -14.73 -24.57 -21.67
N GLU A 106 -13.79 -24.87 -20.77
CA GLU A 106 -13.64 -24.21 -19.47
C GLU A 106 -12.62 -23.06 -19.52
N SER A 107 -12.88 -21.96 -18.82
CA SER A 107 -11.85 -20.95 -18.55
C SER A 107 -11.02 -21.37 -17.34
N VAL A 108 -9.69 -21.41 -17.48
CA VAL A 108 -8.78 -21.95 -16.46
C VAL A 108 -7.79 -20.88 -16.01
N HIS A 109 -7.62 -20.74 -14.70
CA HIS A 109 -6.57 -19.94 -14.08
C HIS A 109 -5.52 -20.86 -13.47
N LEU A 110 -4.24 -20.59 -13.75
CA LEU A 110 -3.08 -21.26 -13.20
C LEU A 110 -2.28 -20.26 -12.36
N PRO A 111 -2.48 -20.23 -11.03
CA PRO A 111 -1.75 -19.32 -10.16
C PRO A 111 -0.31 -19.79 -9.96
N ALA A 112 0.62 -18.85 -9.99
CA ALA A 112 2.04 -19.04 -9.67
C ALA A 112 2.68 -20.27 -10.34
N GLN A 113 2.39 -20.46 -11.63
CA GLN A 113 2.91 -21.57 -12.42
C GLN A 113 4.39 -21.33 -12.75
N SER A 114 5.25 -22.23 -12.25
CA SER A 114 6.70 -22.23 -12.51
C SER A 114 7.02 -23.00 -13.79
N LEU A 115 7.65 -22.33 -14.77
CA LEU A 115 8.03 -22.90 -16.07
C LEU A 115 9.39 -22.36 -16.52
N ASP A 116 10.27 -23.23 -16.99
CA ASP A 116 11.49 -22.81 -17.72
C ASP A 116 11.16 -22.65 -19.21
N THR A 117 10.57 -21.51 -19.54
CA THR A 117 10.06 -21.23 -20.89
C THR A 117 11.17 -20.95 -21.92
N ALA A 118 12.44 -20.86 -21.49
CA ALA A 118 13.58 -20.52 -22.33
C ALA A 118 14.69 -21.60 -22.34
N ARG A 119 14.53 -22.72 -21.62
CA ARG A 119 15.59 -23.73 -21.35
C ARG A 119 16.88 -23.10 -20.81
N ARG A 120 16.74 -22.08 -19.95
CA ARG A 120 17.88 -21.40 -19.33
C ARG A 120 18.29 -22.03 -18.00
N GLY A 121 17.55 -23.04 -17.53
CA GLY A 121 17.70 -23.61 -16.20
C GLY A 121 17.17 -22.70 -15.09
N VAL A 122 16.45 -21.63 -15.45
CA VAL A 122 15.83 -20.69 -14.52
C VAL A 122 14.32 -20.77 -14.73
N GLU A 123 13.60 -21.28 -13.73
CA GLU A 123 12.14 -21.28 -13.79
C GLU A 123 11.61 -19.88 -13.47
N GLU A 124 10.74 -19.38 -14.35
CA GLU A 124 10.02 -18.13 -14.15
C GLU A 124 8.59 -18.45 -13.70
N VAL A 125 8.04 -17.61 -12.83
CA VAL A 125 6.75 -17.87 -12.18
C VAL A 125 5.70 -16.90 -12.72
N PHE A 126 4.62 -17.44 -13.27
CA PHE A 126 3.55 -16.66 -13.90
C PHE A 126 2.17 -17.02 -13.37
N ASP A 127 1.30 -16.02 -13.27
CA ASP A 127 -0.14 -16.26 -13.28
C ASP A 127 -0.60 -16.36 -14.73
N ALA A 128 -1.24 -17.46 -15.11
CA ALA A 128 -1.72 -17.69 -16.48
C ALA A 128 -3.24 -17.89 -16.53
N TYR A 129 -3.88 -17.18 -17.45
CA TYR A 129 -5.31 -17.23 -17.70
C TYR A 129 -5.56 -17.80 -19.08
N LEU A 130 -6.20 -18.96 -19.16
CA LEU A 130 -6.53 -19.64 -20.41
C LEU A 130 -8.04 -19.55 -20.67
N THR A 131 -8.41 -19.03 -21.84
CA THR A 131 -9.79 -18.80 -22.25
C THR A 131 -10.10 -19.53 -23.56
N PRO A 132 -11.22 -20.28 -23.64
CA PRO A 132 -11.60 -20.98 -24.86
C PRO A 132 -12.18 -20.02 -25.90
N ILE A 133 -11.75 -20.20 -27.15
CA ILE A 133 -12.26 -19.49 -28.33
C ILE A 133 -13.11 -20.45 -29.15
N ARG A 134 -14.35 -20.06 -29.44
CA ARG A 134 -15.33 -20.89 -30.13
C ARG A 134 -15.59 -20.38 -31.55
N ASP A 135 -15.82 -21.30 -32.48
CA ASP A 135 -16.34 -20.96 -33.81
C ASP A 135 -17.86 -20.70 -33.78
N GLY A 136 -18.43 -20.23 -34.89
CA GLY A 136 -19.87 -20.02 -35.05
C GLY A 136 -20.77 -21.25 -34.81
N SER A 137 -20.23 -22.46 -34.64
CA SER A 137 -20.97 -23.67 -34.25
C SER A 137 -20.91 -23.97 -32.74
N GLY A 138 -20.18 -23.16 -31.97
CA GLY A 138 -19.97 -23.33 -30.52
C GLY A 138 -18.81 -24.27 -30.16
N ARG A 139 -18.12 -24.84 -31.14
CA ARG A 139 -16.96 -25.72 -30.94
C ARG A 139 -15.73 -24.89 -30.59
N VAL A 140 -14.94 -25.34 -29.60
CA VAL A 140 -13.68 -24.68 -29.24
C VAL A 140 -12.65 -24.93 -30.34
N ILE A 141 -12.15 -23.86 -30.96
CA ILE A 141 -11.15 -23.90 -32.04
C ILE A 141 -9.76 -23.47 -31.58
N ALA A 142 -9.67 -22.69 -30.49
CA ALA A 142 -8.40 -22.26 -29.93
C ALA A 142 -8.49 -21.98 -28.43
N ALA A 143 -7.33 -21.91 -27.77
CA ALA A 143 -7.16 -21.46 -26.40
C ALA A 143 -6.30 -20.20 -26.41
N HIS A 144 -6.83 -19.10 -25.88
CA HIS A 144 -6.10 -17.85 -25.67
C HIS A 144 -5.50 -17.83 -24.27
N MET A 145 -4.21 -17.60 -24.15
CA MET A 145 -3.49 -17.53 -22.88
C MET A 145 -2.93 -16.12 -22.65
N LEU A 146 -3.19 -15.55 -21.47
CA LEU A 146 -2.54 -14.34 -20.96
C LEU A 146 -1.72 -14.68 -19.71
N GLY A 147 -0.46 -14.24 -19.67
CA GLY A 147 0.50 -14.52 -18.60
C GLY A 147 1.06 -13.25 -17.96
N PHE A 148 1.17 -13.24 -16.62
CA PHE A 148 1.74 -12.16 -15.82
C PHE A 148 2.89 -12.68 -14.96
N GLU A 149 4.08 -12.10 -15.07
CA GLU A 149 5.23 -12.50 -14.24
C GLU A 149 5.02 -12.08 -12.78
N VAL A 150 5.05 -13.04 -11.86
CA VAL A 150 4.87 -12.81 -10.41
C VAL A 150 6.08 -13.26 -9.59
N GLY A 151 7.12 -13.80 -10.23
CA GLY A 151 8.28 -14.40 -9.55
C GLY A 151 9.06 -13.44 -8.65
N THR A 152 9.23 -12.18 -9.05
CA THR A 152 9.91 -11.16 -8.24
C THR A 152 9.12 -10.82 -6.96
N LYS A 153 7.80 -10.68 -7.08
CA LYS A 153 6.90 -10.38 -5.98
C LYS A 153 6.87 -11.53 -4.95
N LEU A 154 6.68 -12.77 -5.42
CA LEU A 154 6.62 -13.94 -4.54
C LEU A 154 7.95 -14.17 -3.79
N ARG A 155 9.10 -13.99 -4.46
CA ARG A 155 10.41 -14.08 -3.80
C ARG A 155 10.60 -12.98 -2.75
N ALA A 156 10.13 -11.76 -3.01
CA ALA A 156 10.20 -10.66 -2.04
C ALA A 156 9.31 -10.93 -0.81
N GLU A 157 8.09 -11.44 -1.02
CA GLU A 157 7.17 -11.82 0.05
C GLU A 157 7.73 -12.97 0.89
N GLN A 158 8.31 -14.00 0.26
CA GLN A 158 8.95 -15.10 0.98
C GLN A 158 10.17 -14.63 1.80
N ALA A 159 11.04 -13.79 1.22
CA ALA A 159 12.19 -13.24 1.92
C ALA A 159 11.79 -12.34 3.10
N LEU A 160 10.71 -11.57 2.96
CA LEU A 160 10.15 -10.77 4.04
C LEU A 160 9.68 -11.68 5.18
N ARG A 161 8.90 -12.72 4.86
CA ARG A 161 8.38 -13.68 5.85
C ARG A 161 9.50 -14.43 6.58
N GLU A 162 10.55 -14.86 5.86
CA GLU A 162 11.73 -15.49 6.46
C GLU A 162 12.48 -14.51 7.39
N SER A 163 12.55 -13.22 7.01
CA SER A 163 13.16 -12.18 7.85
C SER A 163 12.34 -11.88 9.11
N GLU A 164 11.01 -11.84 8.99
CA GLU A 164 10.09 -11.67 10.12
C GLU A 164 10.17 -12.85 11.09
N ASP A 165 10.12 -14.09 10.58
CA ASP A 165 10.23 -15.31 11.37
C ASP A 165 11.58 -15.40 12.11
N ARG A 166 12.67 -14.97 11.48
CA ARG A 166 14.00 -14.89 12.10
C ARG A 166 14.02 -13.83 13.20
N THR A 167 13.48 -12.65 12.94
CA THR A 167 13.45 -11.54 13.91
C THR A 167 12.65 -11.92 15.14
N ALA A 168 11.44 -12.47 14.95
CA ALA A 168 10.59 -12.97 16.02
C ALA A 168 11.29 -14.04 16.88
N PHE A 169 12.00 -14.99 16.25
CA PHE A 169 12.77 -15.99 16.98
C PHE A 169 13.89 -15.37 17.83
N LEU A 170 14.63 -14.40 17.30
CA LEU A 170 15.75 -13.78 18.02
C LEU A 170 15.29 -12.91 19.20
N LEU A 171 14.12 -12.27 19.09
CA LEU A 171 13.44 -11.60 20.19
C LEU A 171 13.07 -12.61 21.28
N ALA A 172 12.37 -13.69 20.91
CA ALA A 172 11.98 -14.74 21.85
C ALA A 172 13.19 -15.40 22.54
N LEU A 173 14.28 -15.63 21.80
CA LEU A 173 15.55 -16.09 22.37
C LEU A 173 16.08 -15.10 23.40
N SER A 174 16.15 -13.82 23.05
CA SER A 174 16.68 -12.78 23.95
C SER A 174 15.85 -12.67 25.24
N ASP A 175 14.53 -12.78 25.13
CA ASP A 175 13.62 -12.77 26.27
C ASP A 175 13.78 -14.04 27.14
N ALA A 176 14.00 -15.20 26.52
CA ALA A 176 14.26 -16.45 27.24
C ALA A 176 15.62 -16.47 27.96
N LEU A 177 16.64 -15.78 27.42
CA LEU A 177 17.97 -15.70 28.03
C LEU A 177 18.03 -14.66 29.16
N ARG A 178 17.24 -13.58 29.11
CA ARG A 178 17.26 -12.46 30.07
C ARG A 178 17.11 -12.85 31.56
N PRO A 179 16.21 -13.78 31.96
CA PRO A 179 16.05 -14.12 33.38
C PRO A 179 17.16 -15.03 33.92
N LEU A 180 18.00 -15.62 33.06
CA LEU A 180 18.99 -16.60 33.47
C LEU A 180 20.18 -15.94 34.18
N ARG A 181 20.80 -16.68 35.10
CA ARG A 181 21.90 -16.18 35.97
C ARG A 181 23.13 -17.08 35.94
N SER A 182 23.09 -18.16 35.19
CA SER A 182 24.22 -19.06 34.96
C SER A 182 24.61 -19.08 33.48
N ALA A 183 25.93 -19.07 33.20
CA ALA A 183 26.42 -19.23 31.84
C ALA A 183 25.98 -20.58 31.24
N ALA A 184 26.03 -21.67 32.01
CA ALA A 184 25.62 -23.00 31.55
C ALA A 184 24.12 -23.07 31.19
N GLU A 185 23.25 -22.35 31.93
CA GLU A 185 21.81 -22.30 31.62
C GLU A 185 21.53 -21.51 30.34
N ILE A 186 22.28 -20.43 30.10
CA ILE A 186 22.20 -19.65 28.86
C ILE A 186 22.63 -20.50 27.67
N GLU A 187 23.76 -21.19 27.79
CA GLU A 187 24.30 -22.07 26.75
C GLU A 187 23.31 -23.18 26.39
N GLU A 188 22.75 -23.85 27.40
CA GLU A 188 21.74 -24.90 27.24
C GLU A 188 20.45 -24.37 26.60
N THR A 189 19.95 -23.23 27.07
CA THR A 189 18.69 -22.64 26.56
C THR A 189 18.85 -22.18 25.11
N ALA A 190 19.95 -21.51 24.77
CA ALA A 190 20.24 -21.09 23.42
C ALA A 190 20.40 -22.28 22.47
N ALA A 191 21.17 -23.29 22.88
CA ALA A 191 21.33 -24.52 22.10
C ALA A 191 19.99 -25.23 21.87
N ARG A 192 19.15 -25.33 22.91
CA ARG A 192 17.83 -25.98 22.82
C ARG A 192 16.87 -25.26 21.88
N LEU A 193 16.74 -23.94 22.02
CA LEU A 193 15.83 -23.15 21.18
C LEU A 193 16.29 -23.15 19.72
N LEU A 194 17.60 -23.01 19.47
CA LEU A 194 18.16 -23.08 18.12
C LEU A 194 17.98 -24.47 17.51
N GLY A 195 18.26 -25.53 18.29
CA GLY A 195 18.09 -26.91 17.86
C GLY A 195 16.64 -27.24 17.48
N GLN A 196 15.67 -26.76 18.26
CA GLN A 196 14.25 -26.88 17.98
C GLN A 196 13.83 -26.09 16.73
N LYS A 197 14.36 -24.87 16.54
CA LYS A 197 14.06 -24.02 15.38
C LYS A 197 14.59 -24.61 14.07
N LEU A 198 15.82 -25.14 14.09
CA LEU A 198 16.46 -25.75 12.91
C LEU A 198 16.08 -27.22 12.68
N ARG A 199 15.49 -27.87 13.69
CA ARG A 199 15.18 -29.31 13.73
C ARG A 199 16.40 -30.19 13.44
N VAL A 200 17.53 -29.80 14.03
CA VAL A 200 18.80 -30.53 13.89
C VAL A 200 18.95 -31.53 15.03
N ALA A 201 19.74 -32.59 14.81
CA ALA A 201 19.96 -33.61 15.83
C ALA A 201 20.56 -33.01 17.12
N ARG A 202 21.51 -32.07 16.99
CA ARG A 202 22.23 -31.47 18.12
C ARG A 202 22.66 -30.03 17.88
N VAL A 203 22.81 -29.29 18.99
CA VAL A 203 23.47 -27.98 19.01
C VAL A 203 24.39 -27.91 20.22
N ASN A 204 25.64 -27.55 20.03
CA ASN A 204 26.63 -27.44 21.11
C ASN A 204 27.22 -26.05 21.17
N TYR A 205 27.23 -25.46 22.37
CA TYR A 205 28.04 -24.29 22.66
C TYR A 205 29.32 -24.75 23.35
N GLY A 206 30.46 -24.49 22.72
CA GLY A 206 31.75 -24.96 23.16
C GLY A 206 32.70 -23.82 23.49
N ARG A 207 33.23 -23.80 24.71
CA ARG A 207 34.25 -22.82 25.13
C ARG A 207 35.64 -23.28 24.72
N ILE A 208 36.49 -22.36 24.27
CA ILE A 208 37.86 -22.72 23.89
C ILE A 208 38.80 -22.60 25.10
N GLU A 209 39.42 -23.71 25.48
CA GLU A 209 40.44 -23.80 26.52
C GLU A 209 41.66 -24.57 26.03
N ARG A 210 42.83 -23.92 25.97
CA ARG A 210 44.11 -24.57 25.56
C ARG A 210 43.99 -25.37 24.25
N SER A 211 43.26 -24.84 23.27
CA SER A 211 42.96 -25.47 21.97
C SER A 211 42.04 -26.69 22.00
N GLU A 212 41.30 -26.86 23.10
CA GLU A 212 40.20 -27.82 23.22
C GLU A 212 38.86 -27.09 23.27
N VAL A 213 37.84 -27.70 22.67
CA VAL A 213 36.45 -27.29 22.83
C VAL A 213 35.89 -27.99 24.06
N VAL A 214 35.45 -27.21 25.03
CA VAL A 214 34.83 -27.66 26.27
C VAL A 214 33.34 -27.41 26.15
N ILE A 215 32.56 -28.49 26.08
CA ILE A 215 31.11 -28.46 26.02
C ILE A 215 30.61 -28.92 27.39
N GLU A 216 30.03 -28.02 28.16
CA GLU A 216 29.48 -28.34 29.48
C GLU A 216 28.02 -28.78 29.39
N ARG A 217 27.25 -28.16 28.50
CA ARG A 217 25.86 -28.47 28.19
C ARG A 217 25.58 -28.23 26.70
N GLY A 218 24.59 -28.92 26.17
CA GLY A 218 24.18 -28.81 24.77
C GLY A 218 22.78 -29.37 24.55
N TYR A 219 22.24 -29.13 23.37
CA TYR A 219 20.97 -29.70 22.94
C TYR A 219 21.19 -31.01 22.19
N HIS A 220 20.39 -32.01 22.53
CA HIS A 220 20.31 -33.29 21.84
C HIS A 220 18.84 -33.68 21.71
N ALA A 221 18.36 -33.95 20.49
CA ALA A 221 16.95 -34.28 20.26
C ALA A 221 16.46 -35.47 21.11
N ASN A 222 17.34 -36.48 21.31
CA ASN A 222 17.06 -37.69 22.08
C ASN A 222 17.43 -37.63 23.59
N GLY A 223 17.81 -36.47 24.14
CA GLY A 223 17.96 -36.28 25.59
C GLY A 223 19.21 -36.87 26.29
N SER A 224 20.27 -37.24 25.57
CA SER A 224 21.52 -37.73 26.17
C SER A 224 22.43 -36.58 26.68
N PRO A 225 23.23 -36.79 27.75
CA PRO A 225 24.02 -35.71 28.35
C PRO A 225 25.26 -35.37 27.50
N VAL A 226 25.51 -34.07 27.29
CA VAL A 226 26.72 -33.58 26.61
C VAL A 226 27.58 -32.80 27.60
N GLY A 227 28.53 -33.50 28.20
CA GLY A 227 29.71 -32.94 28.86
C GLY A 227 30.95 -33.57 28.24
N ARG A 228 31.68 -32.87 27.36
CA ARG A 228 32.85 -33.41 26.64
C ARG A 228 33.93 -32.35 26.44
N ARG A 229 35.19 -32.78 26.49
CA ARG A 229 36.35 -31.99 26.05
C ARG A 229 36.89 -32.60 24.77
N ILE A 230 37.01 -31.79 23.72
CA ILE A 230 37.34 -32.26 22.38
C ILE A 230 38.52 -31.45 21.84
N PRO A 231 39.68 -32.09 21.59
CA PRO A 231 40.80 -31.41 20.93
C PRO A 231 40.44 -31.02 19.49
N LEU A 232 40.55 -29.74 19.13
CA LEU A 232 40.22 -29.26 17.77
C LEU A 232 41.06 -29.95 16.68
N ARG A 233 42.28 -30.38 17.02
CA ARG A 233 43.19 -31.11 16.13
C ARG A 233 42.63 -32.42 15.57
N LEU A 234 41.63 -33.04 16.24
CA LEU A 234 41.01 -34.27 15.77
C LEU A 234 40.24 -34.09 14.46
N PHE A 235 39.75 -32.87 14.20
CA PHE A 235 39.08 -32.52 12.95
C PHE A 235 40.02 -31.88 11.94
N GLY A 236 41.33 -31.95 12.19
CA GLY A 236 42.41 -31.44 11.35
C GLY A 236 42.66 -29.94 11.44
N ARG A 237 43.75 -29.53 10.78
CA ARG A 237 44.31 -28.18 10.90
C ARG A 237 43.43 -27.11 10.24
N ARG A 238 42.78 -27.44 9.12
CA ARG A 238 41.91 -26.54 8.35
C ARG A 238 40.80 -25.94 9.22
N LEU A 239 40.05 -26.77 9.95
CA LEU A 239 38.96 -26.32 10.82
C LEU A 239 39.49 -25.33 11.88
N SER A 240 40.59 -25.69 12.55
CA SER A 240 41.20 -24.85 13.58
C SER A 240 41.62 -23.48 13.04
N GLU A 241 42.19 -23.42 11.83
CA GLU A 241 42.59 -22.16 11.19
C GLU A 241 41.40 -21.34 10.72
N GLN A 242 40.34 -21.97 10.17
CA GLN A 242 39.12 -21.27 9.77
C GLN A 242 38.41 -20.63 10.97
N LEU A 243 38.17 -21.40 12.03
CA LEU A 243 37.52 -20.89 13.24
C LEU A 243 38.37 -19.78 13.90
N SER A 244 39.70 -19.97 13.99
CA SER A 244 40.59 -18.95 14.56
C SER A 244 40.62 -17.65 13.76
N ALA A 245 40.42 -17.73 12.45
CA ALA A 245 40.29 -16.58 11.57
C ALA A 245 38.87 -15.97 11.55
N GLY A 246 37.93 -16.49 12.36
CA GLY A 246 36.55 -16.00 12.43
C GLY A 246 35.69 -16.38 11.23
N ARG A 247 36.09 -17.39 10.44
CA ARG A 247 35.30 -17.90 9.32
C ARG A 247 34.39 -19.04 9.78
N VAL A 248 33.11 -18.97 9.43
CA VAL A 248 32.16 -20.05 9.66
C VAL A 248 32.56 -21.28 8.85
N ASP A 249 32.48 -22.44 9.47
CA ASP A 249 32.65 -23.73 8.82
C ASP A 249 31.29 -24.34 8.52
N VAL A 250 31.02 -24.63 7.25
CA VAL A 250 29.75 -25.21 6.78
C VAL A 250 30.08 -26.47 5.99
N VAL A 251 29.50 -27.60 6.39
CA VAL A 251 29.66 -28.89 5.70
C VAL A 251 28.29 -29.56 5.59
N ASP A 252 27.79 -29.70 4.36
CA ASP A 252 26.49 -30.31 4.06
C ASP A 252 26.52 -31.85 4.18
N ASP A 253 27.67 -32.46 3.86
CA ASP A 253 27.90 -33.90 3.95
C ASP A 253 29.39 -34.22 4.20
N THR A 254 29.72 -34.71 5.40
CA THR A 254 31.11 -35.02 5.80
C THR A 254 31.75 -36.20 5.07
N LEU A 255 30.98 -37.10 4.45
CA LEU A 255 31.51 -38.20 3.63
C LEU A 255 31.75 -37.75 2.18
N ALA A 256 30.94 -36.82 1.68
CA ALA A 256 31.08 -36.26 0.34
C ALA A 256 32.08 -35.09 0.28
N GLU A 257 32.43 -34.47 1.41
CA GLU A 257 33.40 -33.37 1.47
C GLU A 257 34.80 -33.81 0.99
N PRO A 258 35.29 -33.28 -0.15
CA PRO A 258 36.58 -33.67 -0.70
C PRO A 258 37.77 -33.23 0.17
N ALA A 259 37.61 -32.17 0.97
CA ALA A 259 38.69 -31.62 1.76
C ALA A 259 38.94 -32.32 3.10
N LEU A 260 38.16 -33.34 3.44
CA LEU A 260 38.38 -34.17 4.62
C LEU A 260 39.20 -35.42 4.26
N ASP A 261 40.25 -35.70 5.03
CA ASP A 261 41.00 -36.95 4.96
C ASP A 261 40.25 -38.11 5.68
N PRO A 262 40.66 -39.38 5.50
CA PRO A 262 39.98 -40.51 6.14
C PRO A 262 39.95 -40.44 7.68
N GLU A 263 41.00 -39.93 8.32
CA GLU A 263 41.08 -39.82 9.79
C GLU A 263 40.10 -38.76 10.32
N GLN A 264 39.99 -37.62 9.62
CA GLN A 264 39.01 -36.58 9.90
C GLN A 264 37.57 -37.10 9.70
N ARG A 265 37.31 -37.85 8.62
CA ARG A 265 35.98 -38.46 8.39
C ARG A 265 35.59 -39.43 9.50
N ASP A 266 36.53 -40.25 9.97
CA ASP A 266 36.31 -41.14 11.10
C ASP A 266 36.07 -40.37 12.40
N ALA A 267 36.75 -39.24 12.61
CA ALA A 267 36.47 -38.34 13.73
C ALA A 267 35.04 -37.77 13.65
N TYR A 268 34.63 -37.18 12.53
CA TYR A 268 33.26 -36.67 12.36
C TYR A 268 32.20 -37.77 12.52
N ARG A 269 32.47 -38.99 12.03
CA ARG A 269 31.60 -40.16 12.22
C ARG A 269 31.50 -40.57 13.70
N ALA A 270 32.63 -40.63 14.42
CA ALA A 270 32.63 -40.93 15.86
C ALA A 270 31.90 -39.85 16.68
N PHE A 271 31.85 -38.62 16.16
CA PHE A 271 31.04 -37.54 16.70
C PHE A 271 29.60 -37.57 16.22
N GLU A 272 29.16 -38.46 15.32
CA GLU A 272 27.82 -38.48 14.69
C GLU A 272 27.47 -37.16 13.98
N ALA A 273 28.48 -36.51 13.38
CA ALA A 273 28.34 -35.28 12.62
C ALA A 273 28.37 -35.61 11.12
N ARG A 274 27.19 -35.81 10.53
CA ARG A 274 27.04 -36.06 9.10
C ARG A 274 26.97 -34.76 8.31
N ALA A 275 26.41 -33.72 8.90
CA ALA A 275 26.39 -32.34 8.41
C ALA A 275 26.54 -31.39 9.61
N HIS A 276 27.19 -30.23 9.43
CA HIS A 276 27.31 -29.24 10.51
C HIS A 276 27.56 -27.81 10.02
N VAL A 277 27.21 -26.87 10.89
CA VAL A 277 27.62 -25.46 10.81
C VAL A 277 28.29 -25.09 12.13
N GLY A 278 29.57 -24.72 12.07
CA GLY A 278 30.37 -24.26 13.20
C GLY A 278 30.64 -22.76 13.10
N VAL A 279 29.99 -21.97 13.96
CA VAL A 279 30.22 -20.53 14.04
C VAL A 279 31.30 -20.23 15.09
N PRO A 280 32.39 -19.55 14.74
CA PRO A 280 33.39 -19.08 15.70
C PRO A 280 32.98 -17.78 16.37
N LEU A 281 33.22 -17.68 17.68
CA LEU A 281 33.18 -16.42 18.42
C LEU A 281 34.61 -15.96 18.69
N VAL A 282 35.05 -14.92 17.96
CA VAL A 282 36.39 -14.34 18.08
C VAL A 282 36.29 -12.99 18.78
N LYS A 283 37.00 -12.84 19.90
CA LYS A 283 37.05 -11.57 20.67
C LYS A 283 38.51 -11.19 20.91
N GLY A 284 38.86 -9.95 20.56
CA GLY A 284 40.25 -9.47 20.64
C GLY A 284 41.23 -10.27 19.77
N GLY A 285 40.78 -10.75 18.60
CA GLY A 285 41.59 -11.56 17.69
C GLY A 285 41.82 -13.01 18.15
N ARG A 286 41.19 -13.45 19.24
CA ARG A 286 41.30 -14.82 19.76
C ARG A 286 39.95 -15.54 19.70
N LEU A 287 39.95 -16.78 19.22
CA LEU A 287 38.79 -17.66 19.31
C LEU A 287 38.51 -17.99 20.78
N VAL A 288 37.33 -17.61 21.27
CA VAL A 288 36.93 -17.77 22.68
C VAL A 288 35.85 -18.83 22.88
N ALA A 289 35.01 -19.04 21.87
CA ALA A 289 33.96 -20.05 21.88
C ALA A 289 33.57 -20.40 20.44
N THR A 290 32.78 -21.45 20.29
CA THR A 290 32.13 -21.83 19.04
C THR A 290 30.74 -22.37 19.31
N LEU A 291 29.78 -22.02 18.47
CA LEU A 291 28.44 -22.61 18.48
C LEU A 291 28.31 -23.50 17.24
N CYS A 292 28.04 -24.78 17.45
CA CYS A 292 27.95 -25.76 16.37
C CYS A 292 26.55 -26.37 16.31
N ALA A 293 25.87 -26.23 15.16
CA ALA A 293 24.66 -26.99 14.83
C ALA A 293 25.07 -28.24 14.03
N ILE A 294 24.54 -29.41 14.40
CA ILE A 294 24.99 -30.70 13.88
C ILE A 294 23.78 -31.59 13.56
N ASP A 295 23.81 -32.24 12.40
CA ASP A 295 22.83 -33.23 11.98
C ASP A 295 23.48 -34.61 11.75
N ASP A 296 22.70 -35.68 11.97
CA ASP A 296 23.13 -37.07 11.80
C ASP A 296 22.92 -37.59 10.36
N ARG A 297 22.33 -36.75 9.51
CA ARG A 297 22.09 -36.96 8.07
C ARG A 297 22.73 -35.84 7.24
N PRO A 298 22.97 -36.07 5.93
CA PRO A 298 23.33 -34.99 5.02
C PRO A 298 22.24 -33.91 5.02
N ARG A 299 22.64 -32.65 4.98
CA ARG A 299 21.73 -31.50 5.03
C ARG A 299 22.30 -30.34 4.24
N ASP A 300 21.52 -29.82 3.31
CA ASP A 300 21.85 -28.58 2.61
C ASP A 300 21.58 -27.37 3.51
N TRP A 301 22.63 -26.67 3.96
CA TRP A 301 22.48 -25.51 4.84
C TRP A 301 22.17 -24.24 4.04
N THR A 302 21.05 -23.61 4.35
CA THR A 302 20.69 -22.34 3.69
C THR A 302 21.47 -21.15 4.28
N PRO A 303 21.75 -20.10 3.49
CA PRO A 303 22.38 -18.88 4.01
C PRO A 303 21.62 -18.24 5.18
N ALA A 304 20.29 -18.35 5.19
CA ALA A 304 19.44 -17.84 6.26
C ALA A 304 19.63 -18.61 7.57
N GLU A 305 19.80 -19.94 7.52
CA GLU A 305 20.10 -20.77 8.70
C GLU A 305 21.49 -20.49 9.25
N VAL A 306 22.50 -20.35 8.39
CA VAL A 306 23.87 -20.00 8.80
C VAL A 306 23.88 -18.67 9.54
N LEU A 307 23.26 -17.64 8.97
CA LEU A 307 23.14 -16.32 9.60
C LEU A 307 22.37 -16.38 10.92
N LEU A 308 21.33 -17.21 11.01
CA LEU A 308 20.60 -17.41 12.27
C LEU A 308 21.53 -17.98 13.35
N ILE A 309 22.32 -19.00 13.04
CA ILE A 309 23.27 -19.62 13.98
C ILE A 309 24.30 -18.57 14.43
N GLU A 310 24.83 -17.74 13.52
CA GLU A 310 25.73 -16.64 13.86
C GLU A 310 25.10 -15.66 14.86
N GLN A 311 23.87 -15.25 14.58
CA GLN A 311 23.12 -14.30 15.39
C GLN A 311 22.75 -14.85 16.76
N VAL A 312 22.53 -16.17 16.88
CA VAL A 312 22.37 -16.85 18.16
C VAL A 312 23.69 -16.92 18.92
N ALA A 313 24.80 -17.24 18.25
CA ALA A 313 26.12 -17.32 18.88
C ALA A 313 26.50 -15.99 19.54
N GLU A 314 26.36 -14.87 18.83
CA GLU A 314 26.69 -13.54 19.35
C GLU A 314 25.79 -13.11 20.51
N ARG A 315 24.48 -13.38 20.45
CA ARG A 315 23.55 -13.09 21.56
C ARG A 315 23.85 -13.92 22.80
N THR A 316 24.14 -15.21 22.61
CA THR A 316 24.51 -16.12 23.69
C THR A 316 25.78 -15.61 24.39
N TRP A 317 26.79 -15.20 23.60
CA TRP A 317 28.00 -14.58 24.14
C TRP A 317 27.71 -13.29 24.92
N GLY A 318 26.89 -12.40 24.36
CA GLY A 318 26.50 -11.13 25.01
C GLY A 318 25.83 -11.35 26.37
N ALA A 319 24.88 -12.28 26.44
CA ALA A 319 24.17 -12.61 27.68
C ALA A 319 25.11 -13.23 28.75
N ILE A 320 26.03 -14.12 28.36
CA ILE A 320 27.09 -14.64 29.25
C ILE A 320 28.00 -13.49 29.74
N GLY A 321 28.33 -12.56 28.85
CA GLY A 321 29.12 -11.37 29.16
C GLY A 321 28.46 -10.49 30.23
N GLN A 322 27.14 -10.30 30.15
CA GLN A 322 26.38 -9.52 31.13
C GLN A 322 26.42 -10.14 32.53
N ILE A 323 26.21 -11.45 32.67
CA ILE A 323 26.32 -12.14 33.97
C ILE A 323 27.72 -12.00 34.56
N ARG A 324 28.76 -12.15 33.72
CA ARG A 324 30.15 -12.00 34.17
C ARG A 324 30.44 -10.56 34.62
N ALA A 325 29.87 -9.57 33.95
CA ALA A 325 29.99 -8.17 34.34
C ALA A 325 29.27 -7.87 35.67
N GLU A 326 28.07 -8.44 35.88
CA GLU A 326 27.32 -8.30 37.14
C GLU A 326 28.01 -9.03 38.31
N ALA A 327 28.62 -10.19 38.06
CA ALA A 327 29.43 -10.90 39.05
C ALA A 327 30.70 -10.11 39.41
N ALA A 328 31.37 -9.52 38.42
CA ALA A 328 32.53 -8.65 38.63
C ALA A 328 32.17 -7.36 39.39
N LEU A 329 30.96 -6.82 39.19
CA LEU A 329 30.44 -5.68 39.95
C LEU A 329 30.19 -6.05 41.42
N ARG A 330 29.67 -7.25 41.68
CA ARG A 330 29.47 -7.76 43.05
C ARG A 330 30.80 -7.97 43.77
N GLU A 331 31.84 -8.40 43.05
CA GLU A 331 33.23 -8.47 43.53
C GLU A 331 33.86 -7.07 43.76
N SER A 332 33.39 -6.05 43.04
CA SER A 332 33.76 -4.65 43.24
C SER A 332 33.11 -4.01 44.48
N MET A 333 32.02 -4.56 45.00
CA MET A 333 31.42 -4.05 46.24
C MET A 333 32.21 -4.52 47.47
N GLY A 334 32.86 -5.68 47.39
CA GLY A 334 33.99 -6.06 48.26
C GLY A 334 35.31 -5.34 47.92
N ARG A 335 35.32 -4.47 46.91
CA ARG A 335 36.39 -3.49 46.59
C ARG A 335 36.07 -2.12 47.20
N TYR A 336 34.95 -1.96 47.93
CA TYR A 336 34.70 -0.75 48.72
C TYR A 336 35.55 -0.70 50.00
N GLU A 337 35.95 -1.85 50.51
CA GLU A 337 37.03 -1.91 51.50
C GLU A 337 38.41 -1.67 50.82
N ARG A 338 38.46 -1.78 49.48
CA ARG A 338 39.48 -1.15 48.60
C ARG A 338 39.09 0.30 48.18
N LEU A 339 37.96 0.88 48.61
CA LEU A 339 37.58 2.28 48.30
C LEU A 339 38.49 3.27 48.99
N PHE A 340 39.01 2.95 50.16
CA PHE A 340 39.94 3.86 50.78
C PHE A 340 41.16 4.11 49.87
N GLU A 341 41.55 3.08 49.09
CA GLU A 341 42.61 3.09 48.06
C GLU A 341 42.14 3.56 46.65
N HIS A 342 40.90 3.25 46.28
CA HIS A 342 40.33 3.48 44.93
C HIS A 342 39.22 4.53 44.87
N ALA A 343 38.93 5.23 45.97
CA ALA A 343 37.97 6.32 45.98
C ALA A 343 38.39 7.38 44.98
N SER A 344 37.43 7.86 44.20
CA SER A 344 37.61 8.82 43.12
C SER A 344 37.67 10.27 43.63
N ASP A 345 37.01 10.56 44.73
CA ASP A 345 37.15 11.84 45.43
C ASP A 345 38.53 11.92 46.07
N ALA A 346 39.12 13.09 46.08
CA ALA A 346 40.35 13.33 46.81
C ALA A 346 40.04 13.33 48.30
N ILE A 347 40.64 12.39 49.04
CA ILE A 347 40.38 12.23 50.47
C ILE A 347 41.70 12.48 51.17
N TRP A 348 41.69 13.49 52.04
CA TRP A 348 42.78 13.85 52.91
C TRP A 348 42.36 13.72 54.36
N VAL A 349 43.30 13.35 55.19
CA VAL A 349 43.25 13.35 56.64
C VAL A 349 44.51 14.06 57.11
N ALA A 350 44.40 15.02 58.01
CA ALA A 350 45.45 15.98 58.36
C ALA A 350 45.36 16.40 59.85
N GLU A 351 46.40 17.02 60.39
CA GLU A 351 46.42 17.63 61.73
C GLU A 351 45.79 19.04 61.71
N GLN A 352 45.40 19.56 62.87
CA GLN A 352 44.88 20.94 63.04
C GLN A 352 45.83 22.05 62.54
N SER A 353 47.13 21.77 62.48
CA SER A 353 48.14 22.67 61.91
C SER A 353 48.11 22.76 60.38
N GLY A 354 47.33 21.90 59.71
CA GLY A 354 47.22 21.82 58.25
C GLY A 354 48.16 20.82 57.58
N ARG A 355 48.80 19.93 58.36
CA ARG A 355 49.74 18.90 57.90
C ARG A 355 49.04 17.59 57.55
N PHE A 356 49.25 17.03 56.36
CA PHE A 356 48.60 15.78 55.92
C PHE A 356 49.14 14.51 56.62
N LEU A 357 48.23 13.67 57.09
CA LEU A 357 48.45 12.38 57.79
C LEU A 357 48.17 11.18 56.88
N GLU A 358 46.95 11.09 56.33
CA GLU A 358 46.55 10.06 55.36
C GLU A 358 45.94 10.72 54.13
N VAL A 359 46.17 10.12 52.98
CA VAL A 359 45.68 10.64 51.71
C VAL A 359 45.39 9.47 50.81
N ASN A 360 44.20 9.43 50.23
CA ASN A 360 43.90 8.39 49.27
C ASN A 360 44.70 8.62 47.96
N PRO A 361 45.03 7.56 47.21
CA PRO A 361 45.77 7.70 45.95
C PRO A 361 45.13 8.66 44.93
N ALA A 362 43.82 8.91 44.99
CA ALA A 362 43.15 9.85 44.09
C ALA A 362 43.51 11.30 44.34
N ALA A 363 43.64 11.73 45.60
CA ALA A 363 44.12 13.07 45.93
C ALA A 363 45.53 13.37 45.37
N LEU A 364 46.45 12.40 45.45
CA LEU A 364 47.82 12.53 44.93
C LEU A 364 47.85 12.61 43.39
N ARG A 365 47.02 11.79 42.71
CA ARG A 365 46.89 11.84 41.24
C ARG A 365 46.21 13.10 40.75
N LEU A 366 45.13 13.52 41.40
CA LEU A 366 44.34 14.69 41.04
C LEU A 366 45.17 15.97 41.07
N LEU A 367 46.12 16.04 42.01
CA LEU A 367 47.03 17.15 42.19
C LEU A 367 48.42 16.91 41.56
N GLY A 368 48.73 15.70 41.07
CA GLY A 368 49.96 15.39 40.35
C GLY A 368 51.24 15.32 41.20
N TYR A 369 51.15 15.40 42.53
CA TYR A 369 52.31 15.30 43.42
C TYR A 369 52.71 13.84 43.68
N SER A 370 54.00 13.61 43.92
CA SER A 370 54.41 12.34 44.53
C SER A 370 53.92 12.25 45.98
N PRO A 371 53.72 11.04 46.52
CA PRO A 371 53.32 10.86 47.92
C PRO A 371 54.27 11.54 48.90
N GLU A 372 55.59 11.50 48.64
CA GLU A 372 56.62 12.10 49.49
C GLU A 372 56.61 13.64 49.41
N GLU A 373 56.48 14.22 48.20
CA GLU A 373 56.36 15.68 48.02
C GLU A 373 55.06 16.23 48.63
N HIS A 374 53.95 15.51 48.46
CA HIS A 374 52.66 15.91 49.04
C HIS A 374 52.68 15.83 50.57
N ARG A 375 53.41 14.87 51.15
CA ARG A 375 53.53 14.69 52.60
C ARG A 375 54.44 15.71 53.29
N GLN A 376 55.26 16.44 52.51
CA GLN A 376 56.06 17.57 53.00
C GLN A 376 55.38 18.94 52.84
N ARG A 377 54.19 19.00 52.23
CA ARG A 377 53.41 20.24 52.05
C ARG A 377 52.31 20.39 53.10
N PHE A 378 51.89 21.63 53.31
CA PHE A 378 50.72 21.97 54.12
C PHE A 378 49.54 22.34 53.22
N ALA A 379 48.32 22.18 53.72
CA ALA A 379 47.12 22.45 52.92
C ALA A 379 47.07 23.89 52.36
N CYS A 380 47.62 24.87 53.07
CA CYS A 380 47.68 26.27 52.63
C CYS A 380 48.65 26.51 51.46
N ASP A 381 49.62 25.62 51.24
CA ASP A 381 50.56 25.69 50.11
C ASP A 381 49.90 25.26 48.80
N LEU A 382 48.80 24.50 48.88
CA LEU A 382 48.08 23.96 47.73
C LEU A 382 46.94 24.86 47.24
N VAL A 383 46.61 25.94 47.95
CA VAL A 383 45.51 26.87 47.60
C VAL A 383 46.08 28.22 47.15
N ARG A 384 45.40 28.91 46.22
CA ARG A 384 45.84 30.19 45.65
C ARG A 384 46.18 31.22 46.73
N PRO A 385 47.25 32.03 46.58
CA PRO A 385 47.67 33.01 47.59
C PRO A 385 46.54 33.96 48.03
N GLU A 386 45.67 34.34 47.09
CA GLU A 386 44.52 35.22 47.34
C GLU A 386 43.40 34.53 48.14
N GLN A 387 43.33 33.19 48.10
CA GLN A 387 42.32 32.36 48.78
C GLN A 387 42.80 31.85 50.17
N ARG A 388 44.07 32.03 50.54
CA ARG A 388 44.63 31.54 51.84
C ARG A 388 44.00 32.17 53.10
N PRO A 389 43.73 33.50 53.15
CA PRO A 389 43.05 34.08 54.32
C PRO A 389 41.66 33.48 54.56
N ARG A 390 40.94 33.07 53.50
CA ARG A 390 39.66 32.35 53.61
C ARG A 390 39.84 30.96 54.20
N LEU A 391 40.84 30.21 53.73
CA LEU A 391 41.14 28.88 54.28
C LEU A 391 41.42 28.96 55.79
N PHE A 392 42.19 29.95 56.26
CA PHE A 392 42.47 30.09 57.70
C PHE A 392 41.28 30.58 58.53
N SER A 393 40.42 31.46 57.99
CA SER A 393 39.15 31.83 58.65
C SER A 393 38.24 30.61 58.80
N LEU A 394 38.09 29.82 57.74
CA LEU A 394 37.30 28.58 57.73
C LEU A 394 37.82 27.56 58.74
N LEU A 395 39.15 27.40 58.84
CA LEU A 395 39.77 26.52 59.84
C LEU A 395 39.64 27.03 61.28
N GLY A 396 39.65 28.35 61.50
CA GLY A 396 39.46 28.97 62.82
C GLY A 396 38.01 28.97 63.32
N GLU A 397 37.05 28.84 62.40
CA GLU A 397 35.61 28.76 62.67
C GLU A 397 35.10 27.31 62.87
N LEU A 398 35.90 26.30 62.50
CA LEU A 398 35.56 24.87 62.64
C LEU A 398 35.66 24.41 64.12
N ALA A 399 34.53 24.05 64.71
CA ALA A 399 34.46 23.33 65.99
C ALA A 399 34.40 21.80 65.78
N ASP A 400 34.68 21.01 66.82
CA ASP A 400 34.64 19.54 66.77
C ASP A 400 33.27 19.03 66.28
N GLY A 401 33.27 18.18 65.23
CA GLY A 401 32.06 17.64 64.60
C GLY A 401 31.31 18.56 63.61
N GLN A 402 31.73 19.80 63.39
CA GLN A 402 31.19 20.63 62.31
C GLN A 402 31.91 20.36 60.98
N GLN A 403 31.12 20.31 59.90
CA GLN A 403 31.63 20.20 58.53
C GLN A 403 31.30 21.47 57.76
N VAL A 404 32.31 22.07 57.15
CA VAL A 404 32.18 23.26 56.30
C VAL A 404 32.67 22.90 54.90
N THR A 405 31.87 23.24 53.89
CA THR A 405 32.16 22.94 52.48
C THR A 405 32.33 24.23 51.72
N GLU A 406 33.46 24.38 51.04
CA GLU A 406 33.73 25.54 50.20
C GLU A 406 34.58 25.13 48.99
N THR A 407 34.50 25.91 47.91
CA THR A 407 35.25 25.62 46.67
C THR A 407 36.56 26.39 46.64
N PHE A 408 37.65 25.67 46.41
CA PHE A 408 39.00 26.23 46.32
C PHE A 408 39.67 25.81 45.02
N ASP A 409 40.47 26.72 44.46
CA ASP A 409 41.34 26.37 43.35
C ASP A 409 42.62 25.77 43.92
N VAL A 410 42.86 24.50 43.63
CA VAL A 410 43.96 23.72 44.18
C VAL A 410 45.05 23.53 43.14
N LEU A 411 46.30 23.75 43.56
CA LEU A 411 47.49 23.77 42.73
C LEU A 411 47.98 22.36 42.45
N ARG A 412 48.22 22.05 41.18
CA ARG A 412 48.89 20.82 40.74
C ARG A 412 50.40 20.98 40.71
N SER A 413 51.11 19.86 40.70
CA SER A 413 52.58 19.80 40.65
C SER A 413 53.20 20.43 39.39
N ASP A 414 52.45 20.54 38.30
CA ASP A 414 52.86 21.17 37.03
C ASP A 414 52.63 22.70 36.99
N GLY A 415 52.01 23.25 38.04
CA GLY A 415 51.68 24.68 38.16
C GLY A 415 50.25 25.06 37.76
N SER A 416 49.43 24.12 37.27
CA SER A 416 48.03 24.36 36.89
C SER A 416 47.05 24.30 38.08
N TRP A 417 45.83 24.84 37.91
CA TRP A 417 44.82 24.93 38.98
C TRP A 417 43.57 24.12 38.63
N ILE A 418 42.97 23.49 39.64
CA ILE A 418 41.75 22.68 39.53
C ILE A 418 40.77 23.10 40.63
N PRO A 419 39.49 23.38 40.30
CA PRO A 419 38.49 23.72 41.30
C PRO A 419 38.00 22.47 42.02
N LEU A 420 38.19 22.43 43.34
CA LEU A 420 37.68 21.36 44.19
C LEU A 420 36.67 21.92 45.17
N GLU A 421 35.50 21.29 45.26
CA GLU A 421 34.59 21.49 46.38
C GLU A 421 35.15 20.66 47.54
N ILE A 422 35.69 21.34 48.54
CA ILE A 422 36.38 20.71 49.66
C ILE A 422 35.48 20.79 50.88
N SER A 423 34.95 19.63 51.26
CA SER A 423 34.22 19.46 52.51
C SER A 423 35.20 19.10 53.61
N SER A 424 35.34 19.99 54.59
CA SER A 424 36.30 19.93 55.67
C SER A 424 35.61 19.75 57.02
N SER A 425 36.10 18.83 57.84
CA SER A 425 35.59 18.58 59.19
C SER A 425 36.69 18.07 60.11
N PHE A 426 36.59 18.35 61.41
CA PHE A 426 37.39 17.61 62.38
C PHE A 426 36.72 16.29 62.72
N THR A 427 37.50 15.22 62.66
CA THR A 427 37.18 13.92 63.24
C THR A 427 37.20 14.04 64.76
N SER A 428 36.51 13.12 65.44
CA SER A 428 36.42 13.06 66.90
C SER A 428 37.76 12.87 67.62
N GLU A 429 38.82 12.51 66.89
CA GLU A 429 40.19 12.41 67.41
C GLU A 429 40.98 13.73 67.25
N GLY A 430 40.30 14.80 66.81
CA GLY A 430 40.91 16.12 66.57
C GLY A 430 41.66 16.23 65.24
N LEU A 431 41.57 15.22 64.36
CA LEU A 431 42.21 15.24 63.03
C LEU A 431 41.28 15.87 62.00
N TRP A 432 41.81 16.75 61.16
CA TRP A 432 41.07 17.33 60.04
C TRP A 432 40.92 16.31 58.92
N GLN A 433 39.69 15.91 58.63
CA GLN A 433 39.35 15.14 57.44
C GLN A 433 38.75 16.07 56.40
N ALA A 434 39.33 16.05 55.21
CA ALA A 434 38.88 16.82 54.06
C ALA A 434 38.61 15.88 52.89
N ILE A 435 37.39 15.95 52.37
CA ILE A 435 37.01 15.25 51.15
C ILE A 435 36.84 16.31 50.09
N GLY A 436 37.81 16.41 49.20
CA GLY A 436 37.73 17.20 47.99
C GLY A 436 37.06 16.40 46.90
N ARG A 437 35.84 16.78 46.57
CA ARG A 437 35.20 16.28 45.36
C ARG A 437 35.68 17.12 44.20
N ASP A 438 36.23 16.44 43.21
CA ASP A 438 36.34 17.06 41.91
C ASP A 438 34.92 17.25 41.36
N VAL A 439 34.37 18.45 41.56
CA VAL A 439 33.06 18.82 41.05
C VAL A 439 33.05 18.93 39.53
N THR A 440 34.16 18.62 38.84
CA THR A 440 34.17 18.38 37.40
C THR A 440 33.13 17.32 37.02
N GLU A 441 32.97 16.21 37.76
CA GLU A 441 32.03 15.13 37.38
C GLU A 441 30.58 15.40 37.76
N ARG A 442 30.30 16.08 38.89
CA ARG A 442 28.95 16.58 39.23
C ARG A 442 28.50 17.64 38.24
N THR A 443 29.41 18.52 37.85
CA THR A 443 29.18 19.47 36.76
C THR A 443 29.01 18.71 35.43
N ARG A 444 29.74 17.61 35.17
CA ARG A 444 29.54 16.74 34.00
C ARG A 444 28.26 15.90 34.05
N ALA A 445 27.76 15.51 35.21
CA ALA A 445 26.55 14.71 35.41
C ALA A 445 25.31 15.60 35.38
N GLU A 446 25.38 16.81 35.92
CA GLU A 446 24.45 17.88 35.59
C GLU A 446 24.53 18.23 34.11
N GLN A 447 25.71 18.26 33.49
CA GLN A 447 25.84 18.38 32.04
C GLN A 447 25.37 17.14 31.28
N ALA A 448 25.39 15.93 31.85
CA ALA A 448 24.99 14.68 31.20
C ALA A 448 23.49 14.42 31.35
N LEU A 449 22.92 14.83 32.48
CA LEU A 449 21.48 14.99 32.69
C LEU A 449 20.98 16.08 31.77
N ARG A 450 21.60 17.27 31.76
CA ARG A 450 21.33 18.30 30.76
C ARG A 450 21.55 17.77 29.35
N ALA A 451 22.55 16.93 29.06
CA ALA A 451 22.75 16.35 27.74
C ALA A 451 21.77 15.21 27.41
N SER A 452 21.18 14.56 28.41
CA SER A 452 20.14 13.54 28.23
C SER A 452 18.77 14.19 28.05
N GLU A 453 18.46 15.21 28.84
CA GLU A 453 17.32 16.11 28.67
C GLU A 453 17.43 16.83 27.33
N GLU A 454 18.62 17.31 26.97
CA GLU A 454 18.91 17.92 25.68
C GLU A 454 18.80 16.89 24.56
N ARG A 455 19.29 15.65 24.71
CA ARG A 455 19.09 14.59 23.70
C ARG A 455 17.62 14.20 23.56
N PHE A 456 16.87 14.13 24.65
CA PHE A 456 15.43 13.87 24.62
C PHE A 456 14.68 15.04 23.96
N ARG A 457 15.07 16.28 24.28
CA ARG A 457 14.56 17.51 23.65
C ARG A 457 14.89 17.54 22.16
N GLN A 458 16.12 17.26 21.77
CA GLN A 458 16.59 17.18 20.38
C GLN A 458 15.88 16.06 19.61
N PHE A 459 15.65 14.91 20.23
CA PHE A 459 14.87 13.81 19.63
C PHE A 459 13.42 14.22 19.40
N GLY A 460 12.78 14.87 20.38
CA GLY A 460 11.44 15.43 20.23
C GLY A 460 11.37 16.57 19.21
N GLU A 461 12.38 17.41 19.12
CA GLU A 461 12.51 18.50 18.14
C GLU A 461 12.74 17.99 16.71
N ALA A 462 13.47 16.89 16.55
CA ALA A 462 13.76 16.28 15.26
C ALA A 462 12.63 15.36 14.75
N SER A 463 11.75 14.88 15.63
CA SER A 463 10.60 14.05 15.25
C SER A 463 9.62 14.86 14.38
N SER A 464 9.24 14.30 13.24
CA SER A 464 8.15 14.84 12.42
C SER A 464 6.76 14.46 12.95
N ASN A 465 6.68 13.52 13.89
CA ASN A 465 5.44 13.14 14.57
C ASN A 465 5.35 13.80 15.94
N VAL A 466 4.13 14.12 16.37
CA VAL A 466 3.90 14.76 17.65
C VAL A 466 4.05 13.73 18.76
N LEU A 467 5.07 13.88 19.57
CA LEU A 467 5.26 13.10 20.78
C LEU A 467 4.63 13.84 21.96
N TRP A 468 3.90 13.15 22.81
CA TRP A 468 3.28 13.75 23.98
C TRP A 468 3.26 12.80 25.17
N ILE A 469 3.23 13.38 26.37
CA ILE A 469 3.19 12.65 27.64
C ILE A 469 2.19 13.33 28.56
N ARG A 470 1.33 12.54 29.21
CA ARG A 470 0.37 12.98 30.23
C ARG A 470 0.58 12.25 31.55
N ASP A 471 0.25 12.91 32.65
CA ASP A 471 0.06 12.26 33.94
C ASP A 471 -1.16 11.32 33.86
N ALA A 472 -1.04 10.09 34.35
CA ALA A 472 -2.12 9.12 34.23
C ALA A 472 -3.30 9.40 35.18
N ALA A 473 -3.09 10.11 36.30
CA ALA A 473 -4.13 10.36 37.29
C ALA A 473 -4.96 11.61 36.95
N SER A 474 -4.31 12.72 36.62
CA SER A 474 -4.93 14.00 36.29
C SER A 474 -5.23 14.17 34.79
N LEU A 475 -4.61 13.35 33.93
CA LEU A 475 -4.60 13.50 32.47
C LEU A 475 -3.98 14.83 32.00
N GLU A 476 -3.26 15.54 32.86
CA GLU A 476 -2.58 16.78 32.50
C GLU A 476 -1.43 16.50 31.53
N MET A 477 -1.32 17.35 30.51
CA MET A 477 -0.21 17.31 29.55
C MET A 477 1.08 17.79 30.21
N GLU A 478 2.04 16.87 30.39
CA GLU A 478 3.37 17.12 30.96
C GLU A 478 4.39 17.52 29.89
N TYR A 479 4.25 16.95 28.68
CA TYR A 479 5.16 17.21 27.57
C TYR A 479 4.44 17.09 26.23
N VAL A 480 4.80 17.97 25.30
CA VAL A 480 4.43 17.87 23.89
C VAL A 480 5.59 18.38 23.04
N SER A 481 5.97 17.62 22.01
CA SER A 481 7.07 17.97 21.11
C SER A 481 6.74 19.17 20.21
N PRO A 482 7.73 19.95 19.75
CA PRO A 482 7.52 21.10 18.85
C PRO A 482 6.86 20.77 17.50
N ALA A 483 6.89 19.50 17.07
CA ALA A 483 6.12 19.02 15.91
C ALA A 483 4.62 19.34 16.04
N PHE A 484 4.09 19.48 17.26
CA PHE A 484 2.73 19.92 17.52
C PHE A 484 2.42 21.26 16.85
N GLU A 485 3.34 22.22 16.91
CA GLU A 485 3.12 23.54 16.32
C GLU A 485 3.05 23.48 14.79
N GLN A 486 3.76 22.54 14.17
CA GLN A 486 3.73 22.34 12.72
C GLN A 486 2.44 21.64 12.28
N VAL A 487 2.06 20.57 12.98
CA VAL A 487 0.86 19.77 12.68
C VAL A 487 -0.41 20.55 13.03
N TYR A 488 -0.52 21.07 14.24
CA TYR A 488 -1.72 21.73 14.77
C TYR A 488 -1.76 23.24 14.53
N ARG A 489 -0.64 23.89 14.15
CA ARG A 489 -0.53 25.35 13.95
C ARG A 489 -0.94 26.17 15.17
N ARG A 490 -0.71 25.62 16.36
CA ARG A 490 -0.93 26.27 17.64
C ARG A 490 0.31 26.11 18.51
N PRO A 491 0.65 27.11 19.32
CA PRO A 491 1.82 27.02 20.17
C PRO A 491 1.61 25.95 21.25
N CYS A 492 2.67 25.22 21.61
CA CYS A 492 2.58 24.08 22.53
C CYS A 492 1.95 24.44 23.88
N HIS A 493 2.17 25.66 24.39
CA HIS A 493 1.65 26.08 25.70
C HIS A 493 0.11 26.12 25.77
N GLU A 494 -0.59 26.22 24.64
CA GLU A 494 -2.06 26.24 24.61
C GLU A 494 -2.70 24.88 24.90
N VAL A 495 -1.96 23.78 24.70
CA VAL A 495 -2.41 22.41 24.97
C VAL A 495 -1.86 21.85 26.28
N MET A 496 -0.99 22.59 26.97
CA MET A 496 -0.43 22.19 28.27
C MET A 496 -1.49 22.18 29.38
N GLY A 497 -1.34 21.25 30.33
CA GLY A 497 -2.27 21.07 31.45
C GLY A 497 -3.52 20.29 31.05
N ASP A 498 -4.69 20.79 31.44
CA ASP A 498 -5.98 20.08 31.38
C ASP A 498 -6.28 19.46 30.00
N VAL A 499 -6.66 18.17 30.00
CA VAL A 499 -7.03 17.38 28.82
C VAL A 499 -8.11 18.03 27.94
N ARG A 500 -9.00 18.84 28.54
CA ARG A 500 -10.05 19.58 27.83
C ARG A 500 -9.49 20.56 26.79
N ARG A 501 -8.28 21.08 27.00
CA ARG A 501 -7.61 21.98 26.04
C ARG A 501 -7.25 21.27 24.74
N TRP A 502 -6.76 20.03 24.84
CA TRP A 502 -6.53 19.17 23.68
C TRP A 502 -7.84 18.72 23.03
N ALA A 503 -8.82 18.28 23.85
CA ALA A 503 -10.11 17.83 23.34
C ALA A 503 -10.84 18.93 22.55
N ALA A 504 -10.64 20.21 22.89
CA ALA A 504 -11.19 21.32 22.12
C ALA A 504 -10.66 21.42 20.68
N LEU A 505 -9.47 20.87 20.39
CA LEU A 505 -8.86 20.81 19.05
C LEU A 505 -9.47 19.71 18.18
N VAL A 506 -9.95 18.65 18.83
CA VAL A 506 -10.68 17.55 18.19
C VAL A 506 -12.06 18.05 17.77
N VAL A 507 -12.53 17.60 16.60
CA VAL A 507 -13.88 17.93 16.13
C VAL A 507 -14.94 17.40 17.10
N PRO A 508 -16.08 18.11 17.28
CA PRO A 508 -17.08 17.76 18.30
C PRO A 508 -17.49 16.28 18.32
N GLU A 509 -17.64 15.67 17.15
CA GLU A 509 -18.09 14.29 16.94
C GLU A 509 -17.06 13.27 17.45
N ASP A 510 -15.78 13.58 17.34
CA ASP A 510 -14.68 12.65 17.65
C ASP A 510 -14.17 12.81 19.11
N ARG A 511 -14.62 13.84 19.85
CA ARG A 511 -14.13 14.17 21.20
C ARG A 511 -14.39 13.08 22.24
N ALA A 512 -15.65 12.65 22.36
CA ALA A 512 -16.03 11.67 23.37
C ALA A 512 -15.35 10.30 23.13
N PRO A 513 -15.33 9.77 21.89
CA PRO A 513 -14.53 8.58 21.59
C PRO A 513 -13.05 8.76 21.94
N ALA A 514 -12.44 9.90 21.59
CA ALA A 514 -11.02 10.14 21.85
C ALA A 514 -10.67 10.18 23.35
N LEU A 515 -11.55 10.74 24.19
CA LEU A 515 -11.38 10.72 25.65
C LEU A 515 -11.56 9.32 26.25
N GLU A 516 -12.47 8.51 25.70
CA GLU A 516 -12.64 7.12 26.13
C GLU A 516 -11.40 6.26 25.86
N ARG A 517 -10.68 6.53 24.75
CA ARG A 517 -9.41 5.86 24.44
C ARG A 517 -8.33 6.15 25.48
N LEU A 518 -8.21 7.39 25.95
CA LEU A 518 -7.29 7.72 27.05
C LEU A 518 -7.62 6.95 28.34
N GLU A 519 -8.91 6.76 28.64
CA GLU A 519 -9.34 5.95 29.79
C GLU A 519 -9.00 4.45 29.63
N GLN A 520 -9.03 3.91 28.41
CA GLN A 520 -8.57 2.55 28.13
C GLN A 520 -7.06 2.42 28.38
N VAL A 521 -6.27 3.42 27.95
CA VAL A 521 -4.82 3.44 28.18
C VAL A 521 -4.45 3.57 29.65
N ARG A 522 -5.22 4.36 30.41
CA ARG A 522 -5.08 4.45 31.86
C ARG A 522 -5.26 3.11 32.58
N ARG A 523 -6.06 2.20 32.01
CA ARG A 523 -6.24 0.82 32.52
C ARG A 523 -5.14 -0.14 32.06
N GLY A 524 -4.11 0.36 31.36
CA GLY A 524 -2.95 -0.40 30.92
C GLY A 524 -3.07 -0.98 29.49
N GLN A 525 -4.06 -0.57 28.70
CA GLN A 525 -4.28 -1.09 27.35
C GLN A 525 -3.79 -0.10 26.28
N PRO A 526 -2.77 -0.42 25.47
CA PRO A 526 -2.39 0.46 24.36
C PRO A 526 -3.48 0.48 23.29
N VAL A 527 -3.68 1.63 22.66
CA VAL A 527 -4.70 1.83 21.64
C VAL A 527 -4.13 2.59 20.46
N VAL A 528 -4.61 2.27 19.26
CA VAL A 528 -4.34 3.04 18.05
C VAL A 528 -5.68 3.43 17.43
N TYR A 529 -5.86 4.71 17.17
CA TYR A 529 -7.12 5.24 16.64
C TYR A 529 -6.91 6.55 15.88
N ASP A 530 -7.83 6.83 14.96
CA ASP A 530 -7.79 8.04 14.16
C ASP A 530 -8.91 8.99 14.55
N PHE A 531 -8.63 10.29 14.50
CA PHE A 531 -9.65 11.32 14.69
C PHE A 531 -9.31 12.58 13.91
N ARG A 532 -10.31 13.44 13.76
CA ARG A 532 -10.17 14.71 13.06
C ARG A 532 -9.91 15.85 14.03
N VAL A 533 -9.03 16.75 13.61
CA VAL A 533 -8.74 17.99 14.32
C VAL A 533 -8.99 19.18 13.41
N ARG A 534 -9.38 20.29 14.02
CA ARG A 534 -9.49 21.58 13.34
C ARG A 534 -8.31 22.45 13.72
N ARG A 535 -7.47 22.78 12.74
CA ARG A 535 -6.30 23.65 12.92
C ARG A 535 -6.72 25.13 13.11
N ALA A 536 -5.77 25.95 13.55
CA ALA A 536 -5.97 27.39 13.72
C ALA A 536 -6.28 28.14 12.41
N ASP A 537 -5.82 27.62 11.27
CA ASP A 537 -6.11 28.14 9.92
C ASP A 537 -7.50 27.72 9.40
N GLY A 538 -8.28 26.97 10.20
CA GLY A 538 -9.59 26.45 9.84
C GLY A 538 -9.54 25.13 9.05
N ALA A 539 -8.36 24.66 8.65
CA ALA A 539 -8.23 23.43 7.88
C ALA A 539 -8.44 22.18 8.75
N PHE A 540 -9.04 21.15 8.15
CA PHE A 540 -9.19 19.84 8.77
C PHE A 540 -7.96 18.96 8.54
N ARG A 541 -7.59 18.19 9.57
CA ARG A 541 -6.54 17.17 9.51
C ARG A 541 -6.99 15.88 10.17
N TRP A 542 -6.61 14.76 9.58
CA TRP A 542 -6.70 13.43 10.16
C TRP A 542 -5.43 13.13 10.92
N ILE A 543 -5.58 12.84 12.21
CA ILE A 543 -4.46 12.49 13.07
C ILE A 543 -4.63 11.04 13.49
N SER A 544 -3.58 10.24 13.27
CA SER A 544 -3.47 8.89 13.81
C SER A 544 -2.72 8.93 15.12
N HIS A 545 -3.37 8.48 16.18
CA HIS A 545 -2.83 8.44 17.53
C HIS A 545 -2.50 6.99 17.92
N ALA A 546 -1.27 6.79 18.38
CA ALA A 546 -0.84 5.58 19.05
C ALA A 546 -0.51 5.91 20.51
N ASP A 547 -1.38 5.49 21.42
CA ASP A 547 -1.33 5.83 22.84
C ASP A 547 -1.00 4.58 23.66
N PHE A 548 -0.07 4.72 24.61
CA PHE A 548 0.45 3.59 25.39
C PHE A 548 0.75 3.97 26.85
N PRO A 549 0.59 3.01 27.78
CA PRO A 549 0.87 3.24 29.19
C PRO A 549 2.38 3.23 29.46
N LEU A 550 2.83 4.14 30.33
CA LEU A 550 4.17 4.18 30.89
C LEU A 550 4.08 3.82 32.38
N PHE A 551 4.81 2.78 32.77
CA PHE A 551 4.67 2.17 34.09
C PHE A 551 5.71 2.68 35.09
N ASP A 552 5.30 2.88 36.34
CA ASP A 552 6.21 3.07 37.47
C ASP A 552 6.98 1.78 37.78
N ALA A 553 7.98 1.89 38.68
CA ALA A 553 8.74 0.74 39.17
C ALA A 553 7.90 -0.32 39.90
N LYS A 554 6.63 -0.04 40.20
CA LYS A 554 5.67 -0.95 40.85
C LYS A 554 4.66 -1.54 39.85
N GLY A 555 4.84 -1.30 38.55
CA GLY A 555 4.00 -1.83 37.47
C GLY A 555 2.64 -1.15 37.33
N ARG A 556 2.44 0.04 37.91
CA ARG A 556 1.21 0.83 37.73
C ARG A 556 1.42 1.88 36.65
N VAL A 557 0.38 2.21 35.92
CA VAL A 557 0.44 3.28 34.90
C VAL A 557 0.65 4.61 35.61
N GLU A 558 1.86 5.19 35.47
CA GLU A 558 2.23 6.50 36.02
C GLU A 558 1.96 7.61 35.01
N ARG A 559 2.29 7.33 33.74
CA ARG A 559 2.11 8.28 32.65
C ARG A 559 1.46 7.60 31.45
N ILE A 560 0.92 8.40 30.55
CA ILE A 560 0.43 7.98 29.25
C ILE A 560 1.29 8.67 28.20
N GLY A 561 1.98 7.89 27.37
CA GLY A 561 2.73 8.38 26.23
C GLY A 561 1.92 8.19 24.96
N GLY A 562 2.12 9.07 23.97
CA GLY A 562 1.51 8.87 22.67
C GLY A 562 2.27 9.52 21.53
N ILE A 563 2.00 9.01 20.34
CA ILE A 563 2.54 9.50 19.07
C ILE A 563 1.36 9.88 18.18
N ALA A 564 1.33 11.12 17.73
CA ALA A 564 0.35 11.63 16.79
C ALA A 564 0.98 11.86 15.42
N THR A 565 0.45 11.22 14.39
CA THR A 565 0.90 11.34 13.00
C THR A 565 -0.19 11.97 12.16
N ASP A 566 0.15 13.02 11.41
CA ASP A 566 -0.75 13.55 10.38
C ASP A 566 -0.82 12.57 9.21
N VAL A 567 -1.99 11.97 9.00
CA VAL A 567 -2.25 11.00 7.93
C VAL A 567 -3.16 11.57 6.85
N THR A 568 -3.37 12.89 6.85
CA THR A 568 -4.31 13.56 5.94
C THR A 568 -3.94 13.33 4.48
N ASP A 569 -2.69 13.60 4.09
CA ASP A 569 -2.25 13.48 2.70
C ASP A 569 -2.30 12.02 2.22
N ALA A 570 -1.88 11.09 3.07
CA ALA A 570 -1.95 9.65 2.77
C ALA A 570 -3.40 9.17 2.59
N ARG A 571 -4.32 9.62 3.45
CA ARG A 571 -5.76 9.32 3.32
C ARG A 571 -6.38 9.99 2.10
N GLN A 572 -6.05 11.24 1.81
CA GLN A 572 -6.55 11.96 0.64
C GLN A 572 -6.08 11.30 -0.65
N LEU A 573 -4.81 10.84 -0.70
CA LEU A 573 -4.29 10.10 -1.84
C LEU A 573 -5.01 8.75 -2.01
N ALA A 574 -5.20 8.01 -0.91
CA ALA A 574 -5.93 6.74 -0.95
C ALA A 574 -7.40 6.92 -1.37
N GLN A 575 -8.07 7.97 -0.88
CA GLN A 575 -9.44 8.32 -1.26
C GLN A 575 -9.50 8.75 -2.73
N HIS A 576 -8.56 9.58 -3.19
CA HIS A 576 -8.47 9.99 -4.58
C HIS A 576 -8.27 8.79 -5.52
N GLN A 577 -7.38 7.85 -5.16
CA GLN A 577 -7.19 6.61 -5.90
C GLN A 577 -8.47 5.76 -5.96
N SER A 578 -9.19 5.64 -4.84
CA SER A 578 -10.46 4.91 -4.80
C SER A 578 -11.53 5.55 -5.69
N ILE A 579 -11.63 6.88 -5.69
CA ILE A 579 -12.55 7.64 -6.56
C ILE A 579 -12.19 7.41 -8.04
N LEU A 580 -10.91 7.51 -8.40
CA LEU A 580 -10.46 7.25 -9.78
C LEU A 580 -10.75 5.81 -10.23
N LEU A 581 -10.57 4.83 -9.33
CA LEU A 581 -10.89 3.44 -9.62
C LEU A 581 -12.40 3.24 -9.82
N ALA A 582 -13.23 3.83 -8.97
CA ALA A 582 -14.69 3.78 -9.11
C ALA A 582 -15.16 4.46 -10.41
N GLU A 583 -14.58 5.61 -10.76
CA GLU A 583 -14.89 6.33 -12.00
C GLU A 583 -14.45 5.52 -13.23
N LEU A 584 -13.26 4.92 -13.21
CA LEU A 584 -12.78 4.03 -14.27
C LEU A 584 -13.71 2.82 -14.44
N GLN A 585 -14.10 2.18 -13.34
CA GLN A 585 -15.04 1.06 -13.37
C GLN A 585 -16.39 1.46 -13.95
N HIS A 586 -16.91 2.62 -13.57
CA HIS A 586 -18.15 3.17 -14.13
C HIS A 586 -18.01 3.43 -15.63
N ARG A 587 -16.91 4.04 -16.08
CA ARG A 587 -16.63 4.28 -17.50
C ARG A 587 -16.56 2.99 -18.30
N VAL A 588 -15.85 1.98 -17.80
CA VAL A 588 -15.74 0.66 -18.45
C VAL A 588 -17.12 0.03 -18.59
N ARG A 589 -17.94 0.05 -17.53
CA ARG A 589 -19.31 -0.48 -17.56
C ARG A 589 -20.18 0.23 -18.61
N ASN A 590 -20.08 1.56 -18.70
CA ASN A 590 -20.86 2.34 -19.68
C ASN A 590 -20.45 2.04 -21.11
N ILE A 591 -19.15 1.95 -21.40
CA ILE A 591 -18.66 1.58 -22.74
C ILE A 591 -19.13 0.17 -23.11
N LEU A 592 -19.04 -0.79 -22.20
CA LEU A 592 -19.50 -2.16 -22.44
C LEU A 592 -21.00 -2.24 -22.70
N ALA A 593 -21.82 -1.50 -21.94
CA ALA A 593 -23.26 -1.41 -22.15
C ALA A 593 -23.61 -0.79 -23.52
N MET A 594 -22.88 0.26 -23.93
CA MET A 594 -23.04 0.85 -25.27
C MET A 594 -22.66 -0.12 -26.38
N VAL A 595 -21.52 -0.82 -26.26
CA VAL A 595 -21.10 -1.85 -27.23
C VAL A 595 -22.13 -2.97 -27.33
N ALA A 596 -22.66 -3.44 -26.20
CA ALA A 596 -23.71 -4.47 -26.19
C ALA A 596 -24.99 -4.00 -26.90
N SER A 597 -25.43 -2.76 -26.64
CA SER A 597 -26.60 -2.15 -27.30
C SER A 597 -26.38 -1.96 -28.81
N LEU A 598 -25.20 -1.49 -29.21
CA LEU A 598 -24.79 -1.33 -30.61
C LEU A 598 -24.83 -2.68 -31.34
N THR A 599 -24.31 -3.73 -30.69
CA THR A 599 -24.28 -5.11 -31.18
C THR A 599 -25.69 -5.63 -31.41
N ALA A 600 -26.55 -5.58 -30.40
CA ALA A 600 -27.94 -6.07 -30.47
C ALA A 600 -28.76 -5.39 -31.59
N ARG A 601 -28.69 -4.05 -31.69
CA ARG A 601 -29.44 -3.29 -32.69
C ARG A 601 -28.90 -3.43 -34.11
N THR A 602 -27.59 -3.64 -34.26
CA THR A 602 -27.00 -3.94 -35.57
C THR A 602 -27.51 -5.27 -36.10
N ALA A 603 -27.80 -6.23 -35.22
CA ALA A 603 -28.35 -7.53 -35.61
C ALA A 603 -29.77 -7.42 -36.15
N GLU A 604 -30.61 -6.51 -35.61
CA GLU A 604 -31.98 -6.28 -36.06
C GLU A 604 -32.09 -5.75 -37.51
N SER A 605 -31.06 -5.04 -37.98
CA SER A 605 -31.02 -4.40 -39.31
C SER A 605 -30.17 -5.15 -40.34
N ALA A 606 -29.37 -6.12 -39.90
CA ALA A 606 -28.52 -6.90 -40.78
C ALA A 606 -29.32 -7.92 -41.61
N ARG A 607 -28.86 -8.16 -42.84
CA ARG A 607 -29.52 -9.08 -43.79
C ARG A 607 -28.80 -10.43 -43.95
N SER A 608 -27.56 -10.48 -43.49
CA SER A 608 -26.68 -11.63 -43.48
C SER A 608 -25.61 -11.42 -42.39
N VAL A 609 -24.88 -12.48 -42.05
CA VAL A 609 -23.77 -12.42 -41.10
C VAL A 609 -22.66 -11.50 -41.62
N ASP A 610 -22.34 -11.55 -42.92
CA ASP A 610 -21.32 -10.67 -43.52
C ASP A 610 -21.76 -9.20 -43.47
N HIS A 611 -23.03 -8.92 -43.77
CA HIS A 611 -23.58 -7.56 -43.68
C HIS A 611 -23.61 -7.07 -42.22
N TYR A 612 -23.85 -7.96 -41.25
CA TYR A 612 -23.75 -7.64 -39.82
C TYR A 612 -22.32 -7.28 -39.42
N ALA A 613 -21.34 -8.09 -39.81
CA ALA A 613 -19.92 -7.90 -39.51
C ALA A 613 -19.40 -6.57 -40.07
N GLU A 614 -19.75 -6.23 -41.32
CA GLU A 614 -19.42 -4.95 -41.94
C GLU A 614 -20.02 -3.77 -41.17
N LEU A 615 -21.31 -3.84 -40.82
CA LEU A 615 -22.00 -2.75 -40.11
C LEU A 615 -21.46 -2.55 -38.68
N ILE A 616 -21.20 -3.63 -37.94
CA ILE A 616 -20.73 -3.52 -36.56
C ILE A 616 -19.28 -3.02 -36.51
N ALA A 617 -18.43 -3.46 -37.44
CA ALA A 617 -17.04 -2.99 -37.52
C ALA A 617 -16.96 -1.48 -37.79
N GLY A 618 -17.72 -0.97 -38.77
CA GLY A 618 -17.77 0.46 -39.07
C GLY A 618 -18.24 1.30 -37.88
N ARG A 619 -19.29 0.83 -37.19
CA ARG A 619 -19.85 1.52 -36.01
C ARG A 619 -18.92 1.49 -34.79
N LEU A 620 -18.20 0.39 -34.55
CA LEU A 620 -17.20 0.31 -33.49
C LEU A 620 -16.02 1.25 -33.78
N MET A 621 -15.61 1.40 -35.04
CA MET A 621 -14.58 2.37 -35.43
C MET A 621 -15.02 3.81 -35.19
N ALA A 622 -16.25 4.18 -35.57
CA ALA A 622 -16.81 5.51 -35.30
C ALA A 622 -16.89 5.81 -33.79
N LEU A 623 -17.30 4.81 -32.99
CA LEU A 623 -17.31 4.92 -31.52
C LEU A 623 -15.89 5.09 -30.96
N SER A 624 -14.91 4.33 -31.45
CA SER A 624 -13.51 4.41 -31.03
C SER A 624 -12.87 5.78 -31.32
N ARG A 625 -13.16 6.38 -32.48
CA ARG A 625 -12.70 7.75 -32.81
C ARG A 625 -13.30 8.78 -31.87
N THR A 626 -14.60 8.68 -31.60
CA THR A 626 -15.29 9.56 -30.63
C THR A 626 -14.69 9.41 -29.23
N GLN A 627 -14.39 8.18 -28.78
CA GLN A 627 -13.71 7.94 -27.50
C GLN A 627 -12.31 8.56 -27.47
N THR A 628 -11.58 8.52 -28.59
CA THR A 628 -10.25 9.16 -28.70
C THR A 628 -10.36 10.68 -28.54
N LEU A 629 -11.34 11.32 -29.19
CA LEU A 629 -11.59 12.75 -29.06
C LEU A 629 -11.96 13.15 -27.61
N LEU A 630 -12.78 12.34 -26.94
CA LEU A 630 -13.15 12.57 -25.53
C LEU A 630 -11.97 12.38 -24.55
N THR A 631 -11.03 11.47 -24.85
CA THR A 631 -9.84 11.26 -23.99
C THR A 631 -8.78 12.33 -24.12
N ARG A 632 -8.70 13.03 -25.26
CA ARG A 632 -7.67 14.05 -25.51
C ARG A 632 -7.92 15.35 -24.75
N SER A 633 -9.17 15.65 -24.43
CA SER A 633 -9.55 16.84 -23.67
C SER A 633 -10.66 16.52 -22.66
N PRO A 634 -10.31 15.98 -21.48
CA PRO A 634 -11.27 15.65 -20.42
C PRO A 634 -12.07 16.89 -19.99
N GLY A 635 -13.40 16.81 -20.00
CA GLY A 635 -14.29 17.90 -19.58
C GLY A 635 -14.62 18.94 -20.65
N SER A 636 -13.99 18.90 -21.83
CA SER A 636 -14.45 19.69 -22.98
C SER A 636 -15.31 18.82 -23.88
N GLY A 637 -16.48 19.31 -24.28
CA GLY A 637 -17.35 18.61 -25.24
C GLY A 637 -16.66 18.27 -26.57
N VAL A 638 -17.35 17.55 -27.44
CA VAL A 638 -16.79 17.09 -28.72
C VAL A 638 -16.80 18.24 -29.74
N ALA A 639 -15.63 18.57 -30.29
CA ALA A 639 -15.53 19.57 -31.35
C ALA A 639 -16.20 19.08 -32.64
N VAL A 640 -17.26 19.77 -33.08
CA VAL A 640 -18.09 19.38 -34.23
C VAL A 640 -17.28 19.33 -35.52
N ARG A 641 -16.41 20.33 -35.75
CA ARG A 641 -15.55 20.38 -36.93
C ARG A 641 -14.67 19.13 -37.04
N ALA A 642 -13.94 18.81 -35.98
CA ALA A 642 -13.04 17.65 -35.94
C ALA A 642 -13.80 16.34 -36.18
N LEU A 643 -14.95 16.16 -35.52
CA LEU A 643 -15.80 14.99 -35.71
C LEU A 643 -16.28 14.84 -37.16
N VAL A 644 -16.80 15.91 -37.76
CA VAL A 644 -17.33 15.87 -39.14
C VAL A 644 -16.20 15.64 -40.14
N GLU A 645 -15.06 16.32 -39.96
CA GLU A 645 -13.91 16.20 -40.82
C GLU A 645 -13.30 14.81 -40.79
N GLU A 646 -13.08 14.23 -39.60
CA GLU A 646 -12.54 12.87 -39.45
C GLU A 646 -13.45 11.83 -40.12
N GLU A 647 -14.78 11.93 -39.97
CA GLU A 647 -15.71 10.97 -40.57
C GLU A 647 -15.86 11.14 -42.09
N VAL A 648 -15.89 12.37 -42.61
CA VAL A 648 -16.02 12.63 -44.05
C VAL A 648 -14.71 12.33 -44.78
N ALA A 649 -13.56 12.74 -44.24
CA ALA A 649 -12.25 12.49 -44.83
C ALA A 649 -11.93 10.99 -44.87
N ALA A 650 -12.41 10.20 -43.90
CA ALA A 650 -12.25 8.75 -43.91
C ALA A 650 -12.97 8.06 -45.09
N GLN A 651 -13.97 8.70 -45.70
CA GLN A 651 -14.77 8.10 -46.79
C GLN A 651 -14.55 8.78 -48.16
N ALA A 652 -14.06 10.02 -48.19
CA ALA A 652 -13.80 10.74 -49.44
C ALA A 652 -12.53 10.23 -50.15
N HIS A 653 -12.54 10.18 -51.49
CA HIS A 653 -11.37 9.75 -52.27
C HIS A 653 -10.36 10.89 -52.46
N SER A 654 -10.81 12.15 -52.41
CA SER A 654 -9.97 13.35 -52.52
C SER A 654 -10.53 14.49 -51.66
N PRO A 655 -9.67 15.36 -51.09
CA PRO A 655 -10.08 16.56 -50.36
C PRO A 655 -10.99 17.51 -51.15
N ASP A 656 -10.90 17.49 -52.49
CA ASP A 656 -11.70 18.38 -53.35
C ASP A 656 -13.17 17.95 -53.50
N GLN A 657 -13.54 16.76 -53.01
CA GLN A 657 -14.90 16.24 -53.12
C GLN A 657 -15.85 16.76 -52.03
N TYR A 658 -15.34 17.39 -50.97
CA TYR A 658 -16.20 17.87 -49.89
C TYR A 658 -15.82 19.27 -49.41
N ARG A 659 -16.80 19.97 -48.81
CA ARG A 659 -16.61 21.28 -48.18
C ARG A 659 -17.35 21.33 -46.86
N LEU A 660 -16.64 21.79 -45.81
CA LEU A 660 -17.15 21.89 -44.44
C LEU A 660 -17.23 23.36 -44.01
N ASP A 661 -18.44 23.91 -43.87
CA ASP A 661 -18.68 25.31 -43.49
C ASP A 661 -19.41 25.39 -42.13
N GLY A 662 -18.82 26.02 -41.11
CA GLY A 662 -19.50 26.21 -39.82
C GLY A 662 -18.63 26.84 -38.73
N PRO A 663 -19.21 27.34 -37.64
CA PRO A 663 -18.46 27.92 -36.53
C PRO A 663 -17.71 26.84 -35.74
N ASP A 664 -16.64 27.25 -35.05
CA ASP A 664 -15.96 26.38 -34.10
C ASP A 664 -16.84 26.19 -32.86
N LEU A 665 -17.41 24.99 -32.75
CA LEU A 665 -18.41 24.64 -31.76
C LEU A 665 -18.07 23.29 -31.13
N THR A 666 -18.24 23.21 -29.81
CA THR A 666 -18.20 21.96 -29.04
C THR A 666 -19.62 21.58 -28.62
N VAL A 667 -19.99 20.32 -28.85
CA VAL A 667 -21.27 19.77 -28.39
C VAL A 667 -21.06 18.87 -27.17
N PRO A 668 -22.06 18.69 -26.29
CA PRO A 668 -21.98 17.76 -25.17
C PRO A 668 -21.60 16.34 -25.62
N PRO A 669 -20.90 15.53 -24.81
CA PRO A 669 -20.44 14.19 -25.18
C PRO A 669 -21.54 13.30 -25.80
N LYS A 670 -22.73 13.29 -25.19
CA LYS A 670 -23.87 12.50 -25.71
C LYS A 670 -24.30 12.95 -27.11
N SER A 671 -24.38 14.26 -27.33
CA SER A 671 -24.69 14.85 -28.63
C SER A 671 -23.60 14.55 -29.65
N GLY A 672 -22.34 14.59 -29.22
CA GLY A 672 -21.19 14.18 -30.03
C GLY A 672 -21.27 12.73 -30.50
N GLU A 673 -21.64 11.79 -29.64
CA GLU A 673 -21.78 10.38 -30.02
C GLU A 673 -22.88 10.12 -31.04
N VAL A 674 -24.07 10.69 -30.81
CA VAL A 674 -25.20 10.52 -31.72
C VAL A 674 -24.89 11.20 -33.06
N LEU A 675 -24.24 12.37 -33.02
CA LEU A 675 -23.80 13.07 -34.22
C LEU A 675 -22.71 12.31 -34.99
N ALA A 676 -21.72 11.73 -34.30
CA ALA A 676 -20.66 10.93 -34.91
C ALA A 676 -21.26 9.73 -35.66
N LEU A 677 -22.18 9.00 -35.03
CA LEU A 677 -22.86 7.88 -35.69
C LEU A 677 -23.71 8.34 -36.88
N ALA A 678 -24.41 9.47 -36.76
CA ALA A 678 -25.24 10.01 -37.85
C ALA A 678 -24.39 10.45 -39.05
N VAL A 679 -23.29 11.16 -38.79
CA VAL A 679 -22.34 11.59 -39.82
C VAL A 679 -21.62 10.39 -40.44
N HIS A 680 -21.22 9.40 -39.64
CA HIS A 680 -20.61 8.16 -40.13
C HIS A 680 -21.52 7.43 -41.13
N GLU A 681 -22.80 7.27 -40.79
CA GLU A 681 -23.77 6.59 -41.65
C GLU A 681 -24.08 7.43 -42.90
N LEU A 682 -24.16 8.77 -42.79
CA LEU A 682 -24.30 9.67 -43.95
C LEU A 682 -23.09 9.59 -44.89
N ALA A 683 -21.86 9.65 -44.36
CA ALA A 683 -20.63 9.57 -45.13
C ALA A 683 -20.48 8.20 -45.81
N THR A 684 -20.81 7.12 -45.10
CA THR A 684 -20.81 5.76 -45.66
C THR A 684 -21.84 5.62 -46.78
N ASN A 685 -23.05 6.19 -46.61
CA ASN A 685 -24.06 6.20 -47.66
C ASN A 685 -23.65 7.06 -48.86
N ALA A 686 -22.97 8.19 -48.63
CA ALA A 686 -22.43 9.03 -49.68
C ALA A 686 -21.38 8.29 -50.52
N LEU A 687 -20.55 7.45 -49.89
CA LEU A 687 -19.56 6.60 -50.58
C LEU A 687 -20.20 5.43 -51.33
N LYS A 688 -21.18 4.74 -50.72
CA LYS A 688 -21.79 3.54 -51.32
C LYS A 688 -22.79 3.87 -52.42
N HIS A 689 -23.56 4.94 -52.23
CA HIS A 689 -24.78 5.20 -52.98
C HIS A 689 -25.00 6.68 -53.31
N GLY A 690 -24.05 7.57 -53.00
CA GLY A 690 -24.24 9.03 -53.03
C GLY A 690 -23.18 9.77 -53.84
N ALA A 691 -22.84 10.99 -53.42
CA ALA A 691 -21.89 11.85 -54.13
C ALA A 691 -20.42 11.41 -54.00
N LEU A 692 -20.00 10.78 -52.91
CA LEU A 692 -18.60 10.36 -52.74
C LEU A 692 -18.23 9.12 -53.57
N ALA A 693 -19.24 8.41 -54.10
CA ALA A 693 -19.07 7.25 -54.98
C ALA A 693 -18.51 7.59 -56.37
N VAL A 694 -18.66 8.85 -56.81
CA VAL A 694 -18.29 9.29 -58.17
C VAL A 694 -17.32 10.49 -58.13
N PRO A 695 -16.32 10.58 -59.03
CA PRO A 695 -15.33 11.65 -59.01
C PRO A 695 -15.91 13.07 -59.12
N GLU A 696 -16.99 13.23 -59.89
CA GLU A 696 -17.68 14.51 -60.12
C GLU A 696 -18.64 14.89 -58.99
N GLY A 697 -18.89 13.98 -58.05
CA GLY A 697 -19.77 14.24 -56.93
C GLY A 697 -19.14 15.22 -55.94
N ARG A 698 -20.00 16.02 -55.32
CA ARG A 698 -19.62 17.03 -54.32
C ARG A 698 -20.51 16.89 -53.09
N LEU A 699 -19.88 16.98 -51.92
CA LEU A 699 -20.54 16.98 -50.62
C LEU A 699 -20.34 18.33 -49.94
N ARG A 700 -21.42 18.98 -49.51
CA ARG A 700 -21.35 20.16 -48.66
C ARG A 700 -22.00 19.85 -47.32
N VAL A 701 -21.22 19.97 -46.25
CA VAL A 701 -21.71 19.88 -44.88
C VAL A 701 -21.58 21.25 -44.24
N ALA A 702 -22.70 21.79 -43.77
CA ALA A 702 -22.73 23.08 -43.11
C ALA A 702 -23.43 22.99 -41.76
N TRP A 703 -22.92 23.65 -40.73
CA TRP A 703 -23.60 23.72 -39.44
C TRP A 703 -23.63 25.14 -38.87
N THR A 704 -24.68 25.43 -38.11
CA THR A 704 -24.94 26.72 -37.47
C THR A 704 -25.58 26.52 -36.10
N VAL A 705 -25.56 27.59 -35.30
CA VAL A 705 -26.37 27.70 -34.08
C VAL A 705 -27.45 28.73 -34.36
N GLU A 706 -28.71 28.36 -34.15
CA GLU A 706 -29.87 29.23 -34.31
C GLU A 706 -30.51 29.47 -32.94
N GLU A 707 -30.95 30.69 -32.65
CA GLU A 707 -31.78 30.96 -31.48
C GLU A 707 -33.25 30.64 -31.80
N ASP A 708 -33.87 29.78 -30.99
CA ASP A 708 -35.32 29.56 -31.00
C ASP A 708 -35.95 30.00 -29.65
N ALA A 709 -37.28 29.92 -29.54
CA ALA A 709 -38.00 30.32 -28.33
C ALA A 709 -37.69 29.46 -27.07
N ALA A 710 -36.99 28.33 -27.23
CA ALA A 710 -36.59 27.38 -26.19
C ALA A 710 -35.06 27.36 -25.93
N GLY A 711 -34.26 28.11 -26.69
CA GLY A 711 -32.81 28.28 -26.48
C GLY A 711 -31.95 28.10 -27.75
N PRO A 712 -30.62 28.02 -27.60
CA PRO A 712 -29.72 27.80 -28.73
C PRO A 712 -29.90 26.37 -29.30
N ARG A 713 -30.15 26.27 -30.60
CA ARG A 713 -30.34 24.99 -31.32
C ARG A 713 -29.22 24.79 -32.33
N PHE A 714 -28.59 23.62 -32.26
CA PHE A 714 -27.65 23.18 -33.29
C PHE A 714 -28.43 22.77 -34.54
N ARG A 715 -27.92 23.13 -35.71
CA ARG A 715 -28.43 22.64 -36.99
C ARG A 715 -27.28 22.28 -37.92
N LEU A 716 -27.25 21.05 -38.39
CA LEU A 716 -26.37 20.55 -39.44
C LEU A 716 -27.18 20.26 -40.70
N ARG A 717 -26.66 20.72 -41.83
CA ARG A 717 -27.17 20.47 -43.18
C ARG A 717 -26.13 19.69 -43.96
N TRP A 718 -26.57 18.59 -44.54
CA TRP A 718 -25.81 17.71 -45.40
C TRP A 718 -26.40 17.79 -46.80
N ASN A 719 -25.62 18.17 -47.80
CA ASN A 719 -26.09 18.30 -49.17
C ASN A 719 -25.11 17.63 -50.13
N GLU A 720 -25.59 16.59 -50.81
CA GLU A 720 -24.86 15.88 -51.84
C GLU A 720 -25.34 16.31 -53.23
N THR A 721 -24.39 16.52 -54.12
CA THR A 721 -24.66 16.82 -55.53
C THR A 721 -23.87 15.88 -56.41
N ARG A 722 -24.54 15.25 -57.38
CA ARG A 722 -23.92 14.39 -58.39
C ARG A 722 -24.70 14.43 -59.71
N PRO A 723 -24.10 13.94 -60.82
CA PRO A 723 -24.85 13.71 -62.06
C PRO A 723 -26.07 12.80 -61.83
N ALA A 724 -27.15 13.04 -62.57
CA ALA A 724 -28.35 12.20 -62.49
C ALA A 724 -28.03 10.75 -62.85
N LEU A 725 -28.47 9.82 -62.01
CA LEU A 725 -28.37 8.39 -62.32
C LEU A 725 -29.42 8.03 -63.38
N ALA A 726 -28.99 7.46 -64.51
CA ALA A 726 -29.92 6.87 -65.48
C ALA A 726 -30.71 5.75 -64.77
N ASP A 727 -32.03 5.73 -64.97
CA ASP A 727 -32.98 4.79 -64.35
C ASP A 727 -33.10 4.89 -62.81
N TRP A 728 -32.89 6.08 -62.24
CA TRP A 728 -33.09 6.30 -60.80
C TRP A 728 -34.54 6.04 -60.37
N THR A 729 -34.70 5.19 -59.36
CA THR A 729 -35.97 4.97 -58.67
C THR A 729 -35.82 5.30 -57.19
N PRO A 730 -36.83 5.92 -56.55
CA PRO A 730 -36.78 6.19 -55.12
C PRO A 730 -36.54 4.90 -54.33
N PRO A 731 -35.67 4.91 -53.31
CA PRO A 731 -35.38 3.71 -52.53
C PRO A 731 -36.66 3.17 -51.89
N ALA A 732 -37.05 1.94 -52.26
CA ALA A 732 -38.30 1.30 -51.83
C ALA A 732 -38.33 0.95 -50.33
N ARG A 733 -37.18 0.99 -49.64
CA ARG A 733 -37.06 0.70 -48.20
C ARG A 733 -36.31 1.83 -47.51
N ARG A 734 -36.85 2.29 -46.39
CA ARG A 734 -36.15 3.16 -45.44
C ARG A 734 -35.12 2.31 -44.69
N GLY A 735 -33.84 2.68 -44.79
CA GLY A 735 -32.73 1.96 -44.16
C GLY A 735 -32.39 2.50 -42.76
N PHE A 736 -31.40 1.88 -42.13
CA PHE A 736 -30.91 2.27 -40.80
C PHE A 736 -30.46 3.73 -40.73
N GLY A 737 -29.81 4.28 -41.77
CA GLY A 737 -29.39 5.69 -41.80
C GLY A 737 -30.58 6.66 -41.74
N THR A 738 -31.69 6.34 -42.41
CA THR A 738 -32.94 7.10 -42.32
C THR A 738 -33.54 6.99 -40.92
N GLU A 739 -33.52 5.81 -40.30
CA GLU A 739 -34.02 5.59 -38.94
C GLU A 739 -33.17 6.29 -37.87
N LEU A 740 -31.85 6.29 -38.01
CA LEU A 740 -30.91 6.99 -37.14
C LEU A 740 -31.17 8.51 -37.16
N ILE A 741 -31.30 9.08 -38.35
CA ILE A 741 -31.50 10.52 -38.51
C ILE A 741 -32.91 10.92 -38.07
N GLU A 742 -33.95 10.24 -38.54
CA GLU A 742 -35.35 10.65 -38.30
C GLU A 742 -35.87 10.26 -36.90
N ARG A 743 -35.43 9.13 -36.31
CA ARG A 743 -35.93 8.66 -35.01
C ARG A 743 -34.96 8.82 -33.85
N ARG A 744 -33.65 8.60 -34.05
CA ARG A 744 -32.70 8.56 -32.92
C ARG A 744 -32.24 9.95 -32.49
N VAL A 745 -32.06 10.89 -33.43
CA VAL A 745 -31.87 12.31 -33.10
C VAL A 745 -33.08 12.84 -32.30
N LEU A 746 -34.29 12.42 -32.67
CA LEU A 746 -35.51 12.77 -31.95
C LEU A 746 -35.56 12.14 -30.55
N TYR A 747 -35.30 10.84 -30.42
CA TYR A 747 -35.44 10.12 -29.15
C TYR A 747 -34.31 10.43 -28.14
N GLU A 748 -33.05 10.46 -28.58
CA GLU A 748 -31.91 10.64 -27.68
C GLU A 748 -31.55 12.12 -27.43
N LEU A 749 -31.77 13.00 -28.40
CA LEU A 749 -31.40 14.43 -28.30
C LEU A 749 -32.61 15.36 -28.20
N GLY A 750 -33.85 14.86 -28.33
CA GLY A 750 -35.04 15.71 -28.39
C GLY A 750 -35.05 16.62 -29.62
N GLY A 751 -34.38 16.22 -30.70
CA GLY A 751 -34.18 17.00 -31.91
C GLY A 751 -35.08 16.61 -33.08
N GLU A 752 -34.81 17.16 -34.25
CA GLU A 752 -35.48 16.85 -35.51
C GLU A 752 -34.44 16.41 -36.54
N GLY A 753 -34.74 15.32 -37.24
CA GLY A 753 -33.94 14.86 -38.36
C GLY A 753 -34.80 14.61 -39.59
N ARG A 754 -34.31 15.00 -40.76
CA ARG A 754 -34.97 14.76 -42.05
C ARG A 754 -33.92 14.34 -43.06
N LEU A 755 -34.21 13.29 -43.83
CA LEU A 755 -33.38 12.85 -44.95
C LEU A 755 -34.23 12.73 -46.21
N THR A 756 -33.86 13.46 -47.26
CA THR A 756 -34.50 13.41 -48.58
C THR A 756 -33.48 12.89 -49.59
N ILE A 757 -33.85 11.88 -50.36
CA ILE A 757 -32.98 11.30 -51.40
C ILE A 757 -33.64 11.53 -52.76
N GLY A 758 -32.92 12.15 -53.68
CA GLY A 758 -33.34 12.44 -55.04
C GLY A 758 -32.37 11.91 -56.10
N GLU A 759 -32.73 12.06 -57.37
CA GLU A 759 -31.93 11.61 -58.52
C GLU A 759 -30.54 12.28 -58.59
N HIS A 760 -30.41 13.49 -58.05
CA HIS A 760 -29.19 14.30 -58.04
C HIS A 760 -28.36 14.20 -56.75
N GLY A 761 -28.82 13.45 -55.73
CA GLY A 761 -28.13 13.35 -54.44
C GLY A 761 -29.09 13.29 -53.25
N ALA A 762 -28.54 13.46 -52.04
CA ALA A 762 -29.27 13.45 -50.79
C ALA A 762 -29.13 14.78 -50.03
N GLU A 763 -30.22 15.22 -49.41
CA GLU A 763 -30.24 16.33 -48.45
C GLU A 763 -30.65 15.81 -47.08
N ALA A 764 -29.81 16.01 -46.06
CA ALA A 764 -30.15 15.71 -44.68
C ALA A 764 -30.09 16.97 -43.81
N VAL A 765 -31.02 17.10 -42.87
CA VAL A 765 -31.01 18.13 -41.84
C VAL A 765 -31.10 17.44 -40.49
N ILE A 766 -30.15 17.74 -39.61
CA ILE A 766 -30.12 17.28 -38.22
C ILE A 766 -30.15 18.53 -37.34
N SER A 767 -31.08 18.59 -36.41
CA SER A 767 -31.20 19.72 -35.50
C SER A 767 -31.56 19.27 -34.10
N PHE A 768 -30.95 19.84 -33.07
CA PHE A 768 -31.24 19.49 -31.67
C PHE A 768 -30.88 20.65 -30.74
N PRO A 769 -31.55 20.80 -29.59
CA PRO A 769 -31.23 21.84 -28.62
C PRO A 769 -29.82 21.64 -28.03
N LEU A 770 -29.05 22.72 -27.91
CA LEU A 770 -27.78 22.76 -27.18
C LEU A 770 -28.04 22.94 -25.68
N THR A 771 -28.95 22.13 -25.13
CA THR A 771 -29.15 22.06 -23.67
C THR A 771 -28.10 21.14 -23.08
N ALA A 772 -27.47 21.56 -21.98
CA ALA A 772 -26.66 20.67 -21.16
C ALA A 772 -27.60 19.66 -20.49
N ARG A 773 -27.88 18.56 -21.19
CA ARG A 773 -28.49 17.38 -20.58
C ARG A 773 -27.35 16.53 -20.05
N PRO A 774 -27.40 16.08 -18.78
CA PRO A 774 -26.38 15.21 -18.24
C PRO A 774 -26.27 13.99 -19.14
N SER A 775 -25.13 13.88 -19.81
CA SER A 775 -24.78 12.68 -20.54
C SER A 775 -24.63 11.54 -19.53
N LEU A 776 -25.00 10.31 -19.87
CA LEU A 776 -24.55 9.11 -19.15
C LEU A 776 -23.00 8.96 -19.13
N LEU A 777 -22.31 9.84 -19.87
CA LEU A 777 -20.85 9.97 -19.96
C LEU A 777 -20.33 11.32 -19.44
N GLU A 778 -21.21 12.23 -19.02
CA GLU A 778 -20.82 13.34 -18.17
C GLU A 778 -20.89 12.78 -16.76
N THR A 779 -19.74 12.38 -16.24
CA THR A 779 -19.56 12.52 -14.80
C THR A 779 -19.77 13.99 -14.49
N GLY A 780 -20.50 14.31 -13.43
CA GLY A 780 -20.51 15.65 -12.85
C GLY A 780 -19.11 15.96 -12.34
N ALA A 781 -18.15 16.14 -13.26
CA ALA A 781 -16.79 16.47 -12.97
C ALA A 781 -16.84 17.78 -12.19
N PRO A 782 -16.47 17.78 -10.90
CA PRO A 782 -16.15 19.03 -10.27
C PRO A 782 -15.04 19.62 -11.13
N ASN A 783 -15.10 20.93 -11.42
CA ASN A 783 -13.90 21.65 -11.82
C ASN A 783 -12.77 21.19 -10.89
N PRO A 784 -11.55 20.95 -11.40
CA PRO A 784 -10.41 20.70 -10.52
C PRO A 784 -10.46 21.80 -9.46
N PRO A 785 -10.57 21.47 -8.16
CA PRO A 785 -10.66 22.49 -7.15
C PRO A 785 -9.44 23.36 -7.37
N ALA A 786 -9.68 24.65 -7.65
CA ALA A 786 -8.60 25.61 -7.69
C ALA A 786 -7.90 25.46 -6.35
N VAL A 787 -6.69 24.91 -6.37
CA VAL A 787 -5.88 24.74 -5.17
C VAL A 787 -5.47 26.14 -4.75
N SER A 788 -6.31 26.72 -3.91
CA SER A 788 -6.07 27.93 -3.17
C SER A 788 -6.68 27.71 -1.78
N GLY A 789 -5.86 27.20 -0.86
CA GLY A 789 -6.13 27.32 0.57
C GLY A 789 -7.13 26.33 1.16
N GLY A 790 -6.90 25.03 1.00
CA GLY A 790 -7.18 24.05 2.08
C GLY A 790 -8.59 23.97 2.67
N SER A 791 -9.65 24.29 1.93
CA SER A 791 -11.04 24.04 2.33
C SER A 791 -11.77 23.29 1.22
N LEU A 792 -12.06 22.01 1.46
CA LEU A 792 -13.20 21.35 0.82
C LEU A 792 -14.40 21.68 1.69
N ASP A 793 -15.24 22.58 1.19
CA ASP A 793 -16.57 22.80 1.72
C ASP A 793 -17.41 21.53 1.47
N THR A 794 -17.62 20.73 2.53
CA THR A 794 -18.56 19.61 2.52
C THR A 794 -19.92 19.99 3.12
N SER A 795 -20.24 21.27 3.30
CA SER A 795 -21.48 21.69 3.99
C SER A 795 -22.74 21.68 3.11
N GLY A 796 -22.71 21.05 1.93
CA GLY A 796 -23.85 21.00 1.01
C GLY A 796 -24.80 19.80 1.18
N GLU A 797 -24.47 18.80 2.02
CA GLU A 797 -25.33 17.63 2.23
C GLU A 797 -26.11 17.73 3.55
N PRO A 798 -27.41 17.40 3.56
CA PRO A 798 -28.24 17.49 4.76
C PRO A 798 -27.84 16.43 5.78
N ASP A 799 -27.66 16.84 7.04
CA ASP A 799 -27.37 15.97 8.18
C ASP A 799 -28.61 15.17 8.60
N LEU A 800 -28.54 13.85 8.48
CA LEU A 800 -29.61 12.91 8.85
C LEU A 800 -29.36 12.21 10.19
N ALA A 801 -28.42 12.71 11.01
CA ALA A 801 -27.97 12.12 12.28
C ALA A 801 -29.06 11.40 13.09
N GLY A 802 -28.96 10.07 13.18
CA GLY A 802 -29.79 9.22 14.03
C GLY A 802 -31.21 8.96 13.52
N THR A 803 -31.61 9.54 12.39
CA THR A 803 -32.97 9.40 11.85
C THR A 803 -33.17 8.00 11.24
N PRO A 804 -34.16 7.21 11.69
CA PRO A 804 -34.36 5.88 11.14
C PRO A 804 -34.95 5.92 9.73
N VAL A 805 -34.22 5.45 8.71
CA VAL A 805 -34.69 5.46 7.31
C VAL A 805 -34.82 4.02 6.80
N LEU A 806 -36.03 3.63 6.40
CA LEU A 806 -36.28 2.30 5.82
C LEU A 806 -35.85 2.26 4.36
N VAL A 807 -35.06 1.25 3.97
CA VAL A 807 -34.63 1.04 2.58
C VAL A 807 -35.10 -0.32 2.08
N VAL A 808 -35.91 -0.30 1.02
CA VAL A 808 -36.41 -1.50 0.34
C VAL A 808 -36.16 -1.35 -1.17
N ALA A 809 -35.40 -2.28 -1.74
CA ALA A 809 -35.15 -2.30 -3.18
C ALA A 809 -35.09 -3.74 -3.69
N ASP A 810 -35.70 -4.00 -4.84
CA ASP A 810 -35.72 -5.34 -5.45
C ASP A 810 -34.33 -5.77 -5.96
N ASP A 811 -33.44 -4.81 -6.19
CA ASP A 811 -32.04 -5.04 -6.52
C ASP A 811 -31.16 -4.90 -5.28
N ARG A 812 -30.54 -6.01 -4.84
CA ARG A 812 -29.73 -6.05 -3.61
C ARG A 812 -28.52 -5.12 -3.65
N LEU A 813 -27.95 -4.83 -4.83
CA LEU A 813 -26.80 -3.94 -4.95
C LEU A 813 -27.25 -2.50 -4.77
N LEU A 814 -28.33 -2.09 -5.44
CA LEU A 814 -28.94 -0.77 -5.28
C LEU A 814 -29.40 -0.53 -3.83
N ALA A 815 -30.00 -1.56 -3.21
CA ALA A 815 -30.41 -1.50 -1.80
C ALA A 815 -29.22 -1.22 -0.88
N SER A 816 -28.09 -1.89 -1.13
CA SER A 816 -26.85 -1.70 -0.38
C SER A 816 -26.24 -0.31 -0.60
N ASP A 817 -26.22 0.17 -1.83
CA ASP A 817 -25.65 1.48 -2.18
C ASP A 817 -26.45 2.64 -1.58
N LEU A 818 -27.79 2.55 -1.62
CA LEU A 818 -28.68 3.52 -0.97
C LEU A 818 -28.54 3.49 0.55
N ALA A 819 -28.44 2.29 1.14
CA ALA A 819 -28.21 2.14 2.58
C ALA A 819 -26.87 2.75 3.01
N HIS A 820 -25.79 2.55 2.25
CA HIS A 820 -24.49 3.17 2.56
C HIS A 820 -24.55 4.70 2.43
N ALA A 821 -25.14 5.23 1.35
CA ALA A 821 -25.24 6.68 1.16
C ALA A 821 -26.06 7.38 2.27
N LEU A 822 -27.16 6.76 2.71
CA LEU A 822 -27.98 7.28 3.81
C LEU A 822 -27.25 7.17 5.17
N ALA A 823 -26.51 6.09 5.40
CA ALA A 823 -25.70 5.92 6.61
C ALA A 823 -24.53 6.91 6.67
N ASP A 824 -23.86 7.17 5.54
CA ASP A 824 -22.78 8.17 5.42
C ASP A 824 -23.28 9.59 5.69
N ALA A 825 -24.54 9.88 5.36
CA ALA A 825 -25.24 11.12 5.71
C ALA A 825 -25.76 11.16 7.17
N GLY A 826 -25.49 10.12 7.98
CA GLY A 826 -25.82 10.05 9.40
C GLY A 826 -27.14 9.34 9.74
N ALA A 827 -27.88 8.81 8.77
CA ALA A 827 -29.15 8.13 9.03
C ALA A 827 -28.98 6.74 9.69
N ALA A 828 -29.91 6.37 10.57
CA ALA A 828 -29.99 5.03 11.15
C ALA A 828 -30.77 4.08 10.20
N VAL A 829 -30.11 3.49 9.22
CA VAL A 829 -30.79 2.71 8.17
C VAL A 829 -31.46 1.45 8.71
N LEU A 830 -32.73 1.27 8.36
CA LEU A 830 -33.53 0.06 8.61
C LEU A 830 -33.62 -0.74 7.30
N GLY A 831 -32.80 -1.77 7.18
CA GLY A 831 -32.60 -2.53 5.93
C GLY A 831 -31.11 -2.69 5.62
N PRO A 832 -30.72 -2.97 4.36
CA PRO A 832 -31.56 -3.00 3.16
C PRO A 832 -32.36 -4.30 2.99
N PHE A 833 -33.62 -4.20 2.58
CA PHE A 833 -34.49 -5.35 2.31
C PHE A 833 -34.63 -5.59 0.80
N GLY A 834 -34.56 -6.85 0.38
CA GLY A 834 -34.69 -7.26 -1.02
C GLY A 834 -36.12 -7.46 -1.48
N ALA A 835 -37.07 -7.51 -0.54
CA ALA A 835 -38.50 -7.68 -0.81
C ALA A 835 -39.36 -6.99 0.26
N ALA A 836 -40.57 -6.56 -0.13
CA ALA A 836 -41.51 -5.85 0.75
C ALA A 836 -41.99 -6.68 1.97
N GLU A 837 -41.99 -8.00 1.87
CA GLU A 837 -42.38 -8.91 2.96
C GLU A 837 -41.35 -8.92 4.09
N GLU A 838 -40.05 -8.84 3.75
CA GLU A 838 -38.94 -8.80 4.73
C GLU A 838 -38.96 -7.51 5.56
N ALA A 839 -39.33 -6.39 4.92
CA ALA A 839 -39.42 -5.09 5.58
C ALA A 839 -40.55 -5.01 6.63
N SER A 840 -41.57 -5.86 6.54
CA SER A 840 -42.74 -5.82 7.42
C SER A 840 -42.42 -6.15 8.88
N ALA A 841 -41.43 -7.01 9.14
CA ALA A 841 -40.96 -7.32 10.49
C ALA A 841 -40.15 -6.17 11.09
N ALA A 842 -39.35 -5.48 10.27
CA ALA A 842 -38.52 -4.35 10.70
C ALA A 842 -39.36 -3.12 11.06
N ILE A 843 -40.41 -2.83 10.28
CA ILE A 843 -41.37 -1.74 10.56
C ILE A 843 -42.10 -1.97 11.89
N ALA A 844 -42.38 -3.23 12.26
CA ALA A 844 -43.02 -3.56 13.54
C ALA A 844 -42.07 -3.39 14.74
N ALA A 845 -40.76 -3.54 14.55
CA ALA A 845 -39.76 -3.40 15.59
C ALA A 845 -39.33 -1.94 15.83
N ARG A 846 -39.28 -1.11 14.77
CA ARG A 846 -38.93 0.30 14.85
C ARG A 846 -39.61 1.08 13.73
N VAL A 847 -40.38 2.10 14.10
CA VAL A 847 -41.06 2.98 13.13
C VAL A 847 -40.01 3.87 12.43
N PRO A 848 -39.90 3.81 11.10
CA PRO A 848 -38.99 4.70 10.36
C PRO A 848 -39.52 6.13 10.31
N GLY A 849 -38.62 7.12 10.28
CA GLY A 849 -38.94 8.53 10.01
C GLY A 849 -39.10 8.83 8.53
N ALA A 850 -38.45 8.06 7.65
CA ALA A 850 -38.65 8.12 6.20
C ALA A 850 -38.49 6.73 5.58
N ALA A 851 -39.04 6.50 4.40
CA ALA A 851 -38.93 5.24 3.68
C ALA A 851 -38.57 5.47 2.21
N VAL A 852 -37.57 4.74 1.72
CA VAL A 852 -37.11 4.74 0.33
C VAL A 852 -37.44 3.39 -0.29
N LEU A 853 -38.21 3.42 -1.37
CA LEU A 853 -38.67 2.26 -2.14
C LEU A 853 -38.11 2.35 -3.56
N ALA A 854 -37.25 1.42 -3.95
CA ALA A 854 -36.60 1.40 -5.27
C ALA A 854 -36.96 0.14 -6.08
N PRO A 855 -38.12 0.12 -6.77
CA PRO A 855 -38.53 -1.01 -7.60
C PRO A 855 -37.73 -1.09 -8.90
N ARG A 856 -37.59 -2.29 -9.47
CA ARG A 856 -36.94 -2.47 -10.78
C ARG A 856 -37.74 -1.78 -11.89
N ALA A 857 -37.08 -1.23 -12.90
CA ALA A 857 -37.74 -0.50 -14.01
C ALA A 857 -38.86 -1.34 -14.67
N GLY A 858 -40.08 -0.82 -14.67
CA GLY A 858 -41.28 -1.50 -15.19
C GLY A 858 -42.03 -2.36 -14.16
N ALA A 859 -41.52 -2.54 -12.94
CA ALA A 859 -42.23 -3.15 -11.83
C ALA A 859 -43.05 -2.10 -11.06
N SER A 860 -44.29 -2.43 -10.73
CA SER A 860 -45.16 -1.54 -9.94
C SER A 860 -44.77 -1.60 -8.45
N PRO A 861 -44.59 -0.47 -7.75
CA PRO A 861 -44.21 -0.48 -6.34
C PRO A 861 -45.24 -1.22 -5.50
N CYS A 862 -44.80 -2.03 -4.53
CA CYS A 862 -45.68 -2.87 -3.70
C CYS A 862 -46.76 -2.00 -3.00
N PRO A 863 -48.03 -2.04 -3.47
CA PRO A 863 -49.06 -1.08 -3.03
C PRO A 863 -49.42 -1.28 -1.55
N ALA A 864 -49.32 -2.51 -1.06
CA ALA A 864 -49.61 -2.87 0.33
C ALA A 864 -48.61 -2.26 1.32
N LEU A 865 -47.31 -2.24 0.99
CA LEU A 865 -46.27 -1.65 1.84
C LEU A 865 -46.40 -0.13 1.88
N ALA A 866 -46.61 0.50 0.72
CA ALA A 866 -46.81 1.95 0.63
C ALA A 866 -48.09 2.42 1.34
N ALA A 867 -49.18 1.63 1.30
CA ALA A 867 -50.40 1.91 2.06
C ALA A 867 -50.17 1.78 3.58
N ARG A 868 -49.39 0.78 4.01
CA ARG A 868 -49.07 0.55 5.43
C ARG A 868 -48.19 1.67 6.01
N LEU A 869 -47.17 2.12 5.28
CA LEU A 869 -46.34 3.26 5.67
C LEU A 869 -47.17 4.56 5.79
N ARG A 870 -48.07 4.80 4.82
CA ARG A 870 -48.98 5.95 4.85
C ARG A 870 -49.97 5.91 6.02
N SER A 871 -50.47 4.73 6.39
CA SER A 871 -51.35 4.59 7.59
C SER A 871 -50.65 4.95 8.91
N ALA A 872 -49.32 4.98 8.92
CA ALA A 872 -48.48 5.39 10.05
C ALA A 872 -47.92 6.82 9.89
N GLY A 873 -48.39 7.60 8.91
CA GLY A 873 -47.98 8.99 8.70
C GLY A 873 -46.68 9.18 7.91
N ILE A 874 -46.11 8.11 7.33
CA ILE A 874 -44.82 8.15 6.62
C ILE A 874 -45.08 8.21 5.11
N VAL A 875 -44.51 9.21 4.43
CA VAL A 875 -44.56 9.30 2.96
C VAL A 875 -43.39 8.50 2.38
N PRO A 876 -43.64 7.41 1.62
CA PRO A 876 -42.57 6.66 0.97
C PRO A 876 -42.07 7.38 -0.29
N LEU A 877 -40.76 7.56 -0.39
CA LEU A 877 -40.05 8.03 -1.58
C LEU A 877 -39.89 6.87 -2.57
N LEU A 878 -40.37 7.06 -3.79
CA LEU A 878 -40.16 6.13 -4.89
C LEU A 878 -38.95 6.61 -5.68
N VAL A 879 -37.88 5.81 -5.71
CA VAL A 879 -36.63 6.18 -6.37
C VAL A 879 -36.26 5.17 -7.46
N GLY A 880 -35.74 5.68 -8.58
CA GLY A 880 -35.31 4.87 -9.73
C GLY A 880 -33.80 4.56 -9.70
N ALA A 881 -33.17 4.57 -10.88
CA ALA A 881 -31.71 4.47 -11.04
C ALA A 881 -31.02 5.83 -10.78
N GLU A 882 -31.45 6.54 -9.74
CA GLU A 882 -30.93 7.86 -9.38
C GLU A 882 -29.62 7.74 -8.60
N GLU A 883 -28.79 8.78 -8.64
CA GLU A 883 -27.59 8.82 -7.81
C GLU A 883 -27.96 8.80 -6.32
N PRO A 884 -27.33 7.95 -5.49
CA PRO A 884 -27.65 7.85 -4.06
C PRO A 884 -27.63 9.18 -3.29
N ARG A 885 -26.80 10.14 -3.72
CA ARG A 885 -26.75 11.50 -3.15
C ARG A 885 -28.02 12.32 -3.39
N ALA A 886 -28.68 12.15 -4.54
CA ALA A 886 -29.96 12.80 -4.81
C ALA A 886 -31.06 12.24 -3.89
N VAL A 887 -31.01 10.93 -3.64
CA VAL A 887 -31.93 10.25 -2.71
C VAL A 887 -31.76 10.75 -1.28
N VAL A 888 -30.52 10.96 -0.81
CA VAL A 888 -30.23 11.55 0.50
C VAL A 888 -30.88 12.93 0.66
N ARG A 889 -30.77 13.81 -0.36
CA ARG A 889 -31.41 15.13 -0.34
C ARG A 889 -32.93 15.05 -0.36
N ALA A 890 -33.49 14.14 -1.15
CA ALA A 890 -34.93 13.92 -1.23
C ALA A 890 -35.50 13.41 0.11
N VAL A 891 -34.77 12.53 0.80
CA VAL A 891 -35.11 12.06 2.16
C VAL A 891 -35.10 13.22 3.16
N ALA A 892 -34.07 14.06 3.15
CA ALA A 892 -34.01 15.23 4.03
C ALA A 892 -35.16 16.22 3.79
N LEU A 893 -35.50 16.51 2.53
CA LEU A 893 -36.64 17.36 2.18
C LEU A 893 -37.98 16.76 2.62
N THR A 894 -38.12 15.44 2.51
CA THR A 894 -39.33 14.72 2.92
C THR A 894 -39.49 14.72 4.44
N LEU A 895 -38.40 14.57 5.18
CA LEU A 895 -38.39 14.69 6.65
C LEU A 895 -38.71 16.12 7.09
N ALA A 896 -38.17 17.13 6.42
CA ALA A 896 -38.47 18.53 6.69
C ALA A 896 -39.95 18.88 6.42
N ALA A 897 -40.55 18.32 5.37
CA ALA A 897 -41.96 18.51 5.04
C ALA A 897 -42.94 17.74 5.96
N GLN A 898 -42.46 16.71 6.68
CA GLN A 898 -43.23 15.93 7.65
C GLN A 898 -43.14 16.47 9.08
N ALA A 899 -42.27 17.47 9.33
CA ALA A 899 -42.17 18.11 10.63
C ALA A 899 -43.40 19.00 10.92
N PRO A 900 -44.04 18.91 12.10
CA PRO A 900 -45.17 19.77 12.43
C PRO A 900 -44.71 21.23 12.58
N ASN A 901 -45.40 22.16 11.90
CA ASN A 901 -45.20 23.60 12.12
C ASN A 901 -45.60 23.99 13.56
N GLU A 902 -45.02 25.07 14.10
CA GLU A 902 -45.23 25.58 15.47
C GLU A 902 -46.71 25.87 15.85
N ASN A 903 -47.64 25.82 14.88
CA ASN A 903 -49.08 26.01 15.08
C ASN A 903 -49.94 24.74 15.01
N GLY A 904 -49.35 23.54 14.87
CA GLY A 904 -50.08 22.27 15.03
C GLY A 904 -51.09 21.91 13.92
N GLU A 905 -51.03 22.54 12.75
CA GLU A 905 -51.81 22.13 11.57
C GLU A 905 -50.88 21.48 10.53
N ALA A 906 -51.25 20.28 10.08
CA ALA A 906 -50.58 19.58 8.98
C ALA A 906 -50.96 20.25 7.65
N GLU A 907 -49.98 20.83 6.95
CA GLU A 907 -50.19 21.36 5.61
C GLU A 907 -50.59 20.25 4.61
N ALA A 908 -51.48 20.62 3.70
CA ALA A 908 -52.11 19.74 2.72
C ALA A 908 -51.09 18.94 1.88
N SER A 909 -51.48 17.70 1.53
CA SER A 909 -50.68 16.71 0.81
C SER A 909 -49.84 17.28 -0.35
N PRO A 910 -48.53 16.96 -0.42
CA PRO A 910 -47.77 17.14 -1.64
C PRO A 910 -48.25 16.08 -2.64
N SER A 911 -48.95 16.54 -3.67
CA SER A 911 -49.22 15.74 -4.86
C SER A 911 -47.88 15.49 -5.57
N ASN A 912 -47.54 14.20 -5.74
CA ASN A 912 -46.45 13.65 -6.56
C ASN A 912 -45.30 14.62 -6.91
N VAL A 913 -44.29 14.69 -6.05
CA VAL A 913 -42.93 14.97 -6.53
C VAL A 913 -42.43 13.66 -7.15
N ALA A 914 -42.73 13.45 -8.42
CA ALA A 914 -41.99 12.52 -9.25
C ALA A 914 -40.69 13.23 -9.65
N VAL A 915 -39.56 12.74 -9.14
CA VAL A 915 -38.24 12.96 -9.76
C VAL A 915 -38.02 11.85 -10.78
#